data_AF-A0A6I2ZHR5-F1
#
_entry.id   AF-A0A6I2ZHR5-F1
#
_cell.length_a   1.000
_cell.length_b   1.000
_cell.length_c   1.000
_cell.angle_alpha   90.00
_cell.angle_beta   90.00
_cell.angle_gamma   90.00
#
_symmetry.space_group_name_H-M   'P 1'
#
loop_
_entity.id
_entity.type
_entity.pdbx_description
1 polymer ?
#
loop_
_entity_poly.entity_id
_entity_poly.type
_entity_poly.pdbx_seq_one_letter_code
_entity_poly.pdbx_strand_id
1 'polypeptide(L)'
;MSNSGAGGNSPFGNNPFGNGFGNGFGNGLGNGGNPFANFGRRNPGSPRRISPLSITIGVLFLLSLLLVSLSGFYADLLWYRSVDFVNVWQTTLFTKIYLFIGFGFVTALVVTANVYFAFRKRPIYVPVTVEADNLERYRTQLEPIRKFVTIGIFATLFYFAGTAGSKLWQEWLLFKNATTFGVTDPQFGKDVSFFAFKLPMWQSLIGWAISTVILTILAAAAVHYIYGGIRTQVKEDRTTVAARVQLSVLLGFLVLLKAVAYWYDRYALTLKEGKLITGLTYTDVNAVLPAKSILAAIAVVCALLFFANIIRKSWLLPTAGVALMVIASVLIAGIYPATIQQFQVKPSESSKEAPFIQKNIDATRAAYGLENVEIKDYQATVTTSAGQLANDAATIANIRLMDPNVLSATYRQLQQIKPYYTFADSLDIDRYTINGQERDVVVAVRELNIEGNPSRNWINDHLVYTHGFGMVAAYGNVRDADGKPSFIVGDIPPTNGLGEFQPRIYFGENMSNYSIVGGTSDSAPAELDYPDDKSANGQKNYTYTGKGGVPMGSLFTRLLFAIKYQEQRIVLSNLINSSSKILYDRNPRDRVAKVAPWLTIDGDPYPAVVDGKIVWILDGYTTSNGYPNSRKVNLADTADALTSRAAAVASLEDKSVNYIRNSVKATVDAYDGTITMYQWDESDPVLATWSKAFPGTVKAKSEISKELLSHIRYPEDMFRVQRDILSAYHVTSADAFYGGQDFWRVPRDPSTFGANAGNQPPVYLTMQIPGQTKPTFSLSTPFVPRGGRENLSALAVVNSDNGPDYGKITVLQLPRSANVAGPSQVASNFEAKPEVATTLSLLRQGGSDVVLANLLTLPVGNGLLYVQPVYVRATANTAAYPLLQKVLVSFGDQIGFDDTLKGALDQVFGGNSGTSSGNNIPTTTPGGSTSGTTSQAIKSAIASLQSAYKDYIAAQKKLDGAAMDKARARLEAAISALNSAQNR
;
A
#
# COMPACT_ATOMS: atom_id res chain seq x y z
N MET A 1 8.50 -51.59 0.04
CA MET A 1 9.92 -51.71 0.43
C MET A 1 10.39 -50.30 0.79
N SER A 2 10.13 -49.86 2.02
CA SER A 2 11.07 -49.78 3.17
C SER A 2 12.12 -48.65 3.00
N ASN A 3 11.83 -47.47 3.55
CA ASN A 3 12.42 -46.86 4.77
C ASN A 3 13.76 -46.15 4.47
N SER A 4 14.11 -44.94 4.91
CA SER A 4 13.67 -44.08 6.02
C SER A 4 14.43 -42.74 5.91
N GLY A 5 13.87 -41.62 6.42
CA GLY A 5 14.68 -40.44 6.79
C GLY A 5 13.98 -39.09 6.66
N ALA A 6 13.34 -38.64 7.73
CA ALA A 6 12.68 -37.34 7.87
C ALA A 6 13.68 -36.19 8.12
N GLY A 7 13.34 -34.98 7.68
CA GLY A 7 14.02 -33.74 8.08
C GLY A 7 13.47 -32.53 7.33
N GLY A 8 12.52 -31.82 7.96
CA GLY A 8 11.95 -30.57 7.44
C GLY A 8 12.96 -29.42 7.45
N ASN A 9 12.86 -28.54 6.46
CA ASN A 9 13.63 -27.30 6.40
C ASN A 9 12.73 -26.15 5.94
N SER A 10 12.54 -25.17 6.82
CA SER A 10 11.97 -23.85 6.52
C SER A 10 13.13 -22.87 6.28
N PRO A 11 13.11 -21.98 5.26
CA PRO A 11 14.13 -20.96 5.11
C PRO A 11 13.61 -19.58 5.57
N PHE A 12 14.08 -19.13 6.74
CA PHE A 12 14.21 -17.70 7.07
C PHE A 12 15.65 -17.47 7.53
N GLY A 13 16.37 -16.59 6.85
CA GLY A 13 17.71 -16.19 7.25
C GLY A 13 18.54 -15.63 6.10
N ASN A 14 18.14 -14.49 5.54
CA ASN A 14 19.00 -13.74 4.63
C ASN A 14 19.72 -12.65 5.44
N ASN A 15 21.03 -12.85 5.63
CA ASN A 15 21.96 -11.92 6.28
C ASN A 15 22.91 -11.43 5.17
N PRO A 16 22.93 -10.12 4.81
CA PRO A 16 23.71 -9.64 3.69
C PRO A 16 25.09 -9.18 4.16
N PHE A 17 26.03 -10.11 4.27
CA PHE A 17 27.46 -9.79 4.25
C PHE A 17 28.15 -10.72 3.25
N GLY A 18 27.94 -10.44 1.97
CA GLY A 18 28.72 -11.02 0.89
C GLY A 18 30.10 -10.34 0.85
N ASN A 19 31.14 -11.05 1.27
CA ASN A 19 32.53 -10.68 1.04
C ASN A 19 32.94 -11.14 -0.36
N GLY A 20 33.13 -10.19 -1.27
CA GLY A 20 33.75 -10.41 -2.57
C GLY A 20 34.86 -9.40 -2.81
N PHE A 21 36.11 -9.78 -2.58
CA PHE A 21 37.26 -9.19 -3.27
C PHE A 21 38.33 -10.27 -3.48
N GLY A 22 38.50 -10.63 -4.75
CA GLY A 22 39.52 -11.54 -5.23
C GLY A 22 40.83 -10.84 -5.55
N ASN A 23 41.88 -11.65 -5.43
CA ASN A 23 43.27 -11.54 -5.90
C ASN A 23 43.58 -10.57 -7.05
N GLY A 24 44.63 -9.76 -6.82
CA GLY A 24 45.54 -9.24 -7.84
C GLY A 24 46.99 -9.38 -7.35
N PHE A 25 47.75 -10.28 -7.99
CA PHE A 25 49.17 -10.54 -7.76
C PHE A 25 50.05 -9.54 -8.56
N GLY A 26 51.22 -9.17 -8.03
CA GLY A 26 52.34 -8.69 -8.88
C GLY A 26 53.41 -7.77 -8.27
N ASN A 27 54.41 -8.38 -7.63
CA ASN A 27 55.85 -8.02 -7.56
C ASN A 27 56.36 -6.64 -7.07
N GLY A 28 57.19 -6.69 -6.02
CA GLY A 28 58.14 -5.64 -5.62
C GLY A 28 58.84 -5.96 -4.30
N LEU A 29 59.99 -6.64 -4.37
CA LEU A 29 60.85 -7.20 -3.31
C LEU A 29 61.22 -6.26 -2.14
N GLY A 30 61.30 -6.82 -0.92
CA GLY A 30 61.93 -6.18 0.25
C GLY A 30 61.95 -7.05 1.52
N ASN A 31 63.03 -7.80 1.67
CA ASN A 31 63.45 -8.67 2.79
C ASN A 31 63.00 -8.27 4.22
N GLY A 32 62.32 -9.17 4.94
CA GLY A 32 62.00 -9.03 6.38
C GLY A 32 61.44 -10.33 6.98
N GLY A 33 62.09 -10.84 8.02
CA GLY A 33 61.93 -12.19 8.57
C GLY A 33 60.50 -12.60 9.00
N ASN A 34 60.26 -13.90 8.90
CA ASN A 34 59.01 -14.61 9.17
C ASN A 34 58.67 -14.59 10.68
N PRO A 35 57.59 -13.92 11.15
CA PRO A 35 57.30 -13.76 12.58
C PRO A 35 56.52 -14.94 13.21
N PHE A 36 56.30 -16.03 12.48
CA PHE A 36 55.46 -17.15 12.93
C PHE A 36 56.22 -18.41 13.39
N ALA A 37 57.55 -18.35 13.51
CA ALA A 37 58.36 -19.45 14.04
C ALA A 37 58.51 -19.37 15.57
N ASN A 38 57.42 -19.52 16.33
CA ASN A 38 57.48 -19.99 17.72
C ASN A 38 56.09 -20.34 18.29
N PHE A 39 55.56 -21.51 17.93
CA PHE A 39 54.50 -22.15 18.69
C PHE A 39 55.09 -23.16 19.68
N GLY A 40 55.65 -22.63 20.77
CA GLY A 40 55.96 -23.38 21.98
C GLY A 40 54.69 -23.76 22.73
N ARG A 41 54.67 -24.98 23.28
CA ARG A 41 53.60 -25.61 24.07
C ARG A 41 52.98 -24.65 25.10
N ARG A 42 51.66 -24.45 25.07
CA ARG A 42 50.90 -23.64 26.06
C ARG A 42 50.33 -24.52 27.17
N ASN A 43 50.58 -24.12 28.43
CA ASN A 43 49.89 -24.62 29.62
C ASN A 43 48.40 -24.18 29.63
N PRO A 44 47.46 -25.04 30.03
CA PRO A 44 46.09 -24.65 30.35
C PRO A 44 46.04 -24.13 31.80
N GLY A 45 45.77 -22.83 32.01
CA GLY A 45 45.55 -22.33 33.39
C GLY A 45 45.68 -20.83 33.69
N SER A 46 46.05 -19.95 32.75
CA SER A 46 46.08 -18.50 33.04
C SER A 46 44.78 -17.80 32.61
N PRO A 47 44.14 -16.98 33.46
CA PRO A 47 42.99 -16.18 33.06
C PRO A 47 43.46 -15.19 31.98
N ARG A 48 42.78 -15.19 30.83
CA ARG A 48 43.02 -14.19 29.77
C ARG A 48 42.81 -12.80 30.37
N ARG A 49 43.89 -12.09 30.69
CA ARG A 49 43.83 -10.67 31.04
C ARG A 49 43.35 -9.93 29.80
N ILE A 50 42.11 -9.45 29.83
CA ILE A 50 41.55 -8.61 28.77
C ILE A 50 42.49 -7.40 28.64
N SER A 51 43.11 -7.20 27.47
CA SER A 51 44.08 -6.12 27.30
C SER A 51 43.36 -4.77 27.42
N PRO A 52 43.96 -3.75 28.07
CA PRO A 52 43.37 -2.41 28.12
C PRO A 52 42.99 -1.88 26.72
N LEU A 53 43.76 -2.23 25.69
CA LEU A 53 43.46 -1.92 24.29
C LEU A 53 42.12 -2.52 23.82
N SER A 54 41.84 -3.78 24.16
CA SER A 54 40.55 -4.42 23.79
C SER A 54 39.35 -3.80 24.52
N ILE A 55 39.53 -3.33 25.75
CA ILE A 55 38.51 -2.58 26.50
C ILE A 55 38.29 -1.21 25.84
N THR A 56 39.36 -0.48 25.52
CA THR A 56 39.27 0.83 24.84
C THR A 56 38.60 0.70 23.47
N ILE A 57 38.97 -0.29 22.66
CA ILE A 57 38.33 -0.55 21.37
C ILE A 57 36.84 -0.88 21.57
N GLY A 58 36.49 -1.71 22.56
CA GLY A 58 35.10 -2.04 22.88
C GLY A 58 34.29 -0.82 23.32
N VAL A 59 34.85 0.05 24.16
CA VAL A 59 34.20 1.29 24.61
C VAL A 59 34.05 2.26 23.44
N LEU A 60 35.07 2.45 22.61
CA LEU A 60 34.99 3.31 21.43
C LEU A 60 33.97 2.79 20.42
N PHE A 61 33.88 1.47 20.24
CA PHE A 61 32.88 0.84 19.38
C PHE A 61 31.46 1.03 19.92
N LEU A 62 31.25 0.92 21.24
CA LEU A 62 29.95 1.20 21.86
C LEU A 62 29.58 2.70 21.77
N LEU A 63 30.55 3.59 21.99
CA LEU A 63 30.34 5.03 21.84
C LEU A 63 30.05 5.42 20.40
N SER A 64 30.72 4.81 19.42
CA SER A 64 30.45 5.07 18.00
C SER A 64 29.06 4.56 17.59
N LEU A 65 28.67 3.36 18.03
CA LEU A 65 27.30 2.85 17.84
C LEU A 65 26.25 3.78 18.45
N LEU A 66 26.48 4.24 19.68
CA LEU A 66 25.57 5.14 20.38
C LEU A 66 25.48 6.51 19.70
N LEU A 67 26.61 7.04 19.24
CA LEU A 67 26.67 8.30 18.49
C LEU A 67 25.92 8.21 17.16
N VAL A 68 26.08 7.12 16.41
CA VAL A 68 25.36 6.88 15.14
C VAL A 68 23.85 6.73 15.39
N SER A 69 23.45 6.05 16.46
CA SER A 69 22.03 5.92 16.83
C SER A 69 21.41 7.27 17.22
N LEU A 70 22.12 8.05 18.06
CA LEU A 70 21.67 9.37 18.48
C LEU A 70 21.64 10.39 17.33
N SER A 71 22.52 10.27 16.34
CA SER A 71 22.52 11.17 15.18
C SER A 71 21.25 11.01 14.34
N GLY A 72 20.80 9.76 14.13
CA GLY A 72 19.52 9.47 13.48
C GLY A 72 18.34 10.05 14.26
N PHE A 73 18.30 9.83 15.57
CA PHE A 73 17.24 10.34 16.45
C PHE A 73 17.14 11.88 16.43
N TYR A 74 18.28 12.58 16.49
CA TYR A 74 18.29 14.04 16.45
C TYR A 74 17.98 14.58 15.04
N ALA A 75 18.43 13.89 13.98
CA ALA A 75 18.04 14.23 12.61
C ALA A 75 16.53 14.09 12.41
N ASP A 76 15.88 13.07 12.99
CA ASP A 76 14.41 12.97 12.94
C ASP A 76 13.75 14.16 13.65
N LEU A 77 14.21 14.56 14.83
CA LEU A 77 13.69 15.75 15.52
C LEU A 77 13.81 17.01 14.64
N LEU A 78 14.96 17.21 13.99
CA LEU A 78 15.15 18.33 13.06
C LEU A 78 14.20 18.26 11.86
N TRP A 79 13.92 17.06 11.36
CA TRP A 79 12.95 16.85 10.28
C TRP A 79 11.54 17.24 10.71
N TYR A 80 11.05 16.74 11.86
CA TYR A 80 9.72 17.08 12.35
C TYR A 80 9.56 18.58 12.64
N ARG A 81 10.65 19.27 13.00
CA ARG A 81 10.67 20.74 13.12
C ARG A 81 10.57 21.45 11.78
N SER A 82 11.16 20.89 10.71
CA SER A 82 11.12 21.54 9.39
C SER A 82 9.78 21.39 8.68
N VAL A 83 8.94 20.45 9.12
CA VAL A 83 7.57 20.23 8.59
C VAL A 83 6.46 20.67 9.54
N ASP A 84 6.78 21.26 10.70
CA ASP A 84 5.83 21.70 11.74
C ASP A 84 5.00 20.57 12.41
N PHE A 85 5.48 19.32 12.41
CA PHE A 85 4.83 18.15 13.04
C PHE A 85 5.53 17.65 14.32
N VAL A 86 6.27 18.52 15.02
CA VAL A 86 7.00 18.17 16.27
C VAL A 86 6.11 17.51 17.32
N ASN A 87 4.84 17.92 17.41
CA ASN A 87 3.87 17.36 18.35
C ASN A 87 3.65 15.86 18.14
N VAL A 88 3.68 15.36 16.90
CA VAL A 88 3.54 13.93 16.59
C VAL A 88 4.73 13.15 17.13
N TRP A 89 5.93 13.66 16.86
CA TRP A 89 7.17 13.05 17.36
C TRP A 89 7.21 13.03 18.88
N GLN A 90 6.90 14.14 19.55
CA GLN A 90 6.88 14.24 21.01
C GLN A 90 5.83 13.30 21.61
N THR A 91 4.61 13.30 21.10
CA THR A 91 3.51 12.46 21.61
C THR A 91 3.86 10.98 21.47
N THR A 92 4.40 10.57 20.33
CA THR A 92 4.82 9.20 20.08
C THR A 92 5.98 8.81 20.99
N LEU A 93 7.02 9.65 21.09
CA LEU A 93 8.20 9.39 21.90
C LEU A 93 7.87 9.28 23.39
N PHE A 94 7.18 10.28 23.96
CA PHE A 94 6.84 10.28 25.38
C PHE A 94 5.85 9.17 25.74
N THR A 95 4.94 8.81 24.84
CA THR A 95 4.08 7.64 25.05
C THR A 95 4.90 6.35 25.09
N LYS A 96 5.82 6.16 24.12
CA LYS A 96 6.72 4.99 24.11
C LYS A 96 7.60 4.93 25.36
N ILE A 97 8.15 6.06 25.82
CA ILE A 97 8.96 6.15 27.04
C ILE A 97 8.11 5.83 28.27
N TYR A 98 6.92 6.40 28.38
CA TYR A 98 5.99 6.14 29.50
C TYR A 98 5.65 4.66 29.60
N LEU A 99 5.31 4.01 28.49
CA LEU A 99 5.01 2.58 28.45
C LEU A 99 6.26 1.73 28.69
N PHE A 100 7.42 2.13 28.15
CA PHE A 100 8.69 1.45 28.39
C PHE A 100 9.03 1.42 29.88
N ILE A 101 8.97 2.59 30.54
CA ILE A 101 9.23 2.71 31.98
C ILE A 101 8.15 1.97 32.77
N GLY A 102 6.87 2.16 32.45
CA GLY A 102 5.75 1.54 33.18
C GLY A 102 5.81 0.01 33.16
N PHE A 103 5.84 -0.59 31.97
CA PHE A 103 5.88 -2.05 31.82
C PHE A 103 7.21 -2.62 32.31
N GLY A 104 8.33 -1.99 31.95
CA GLY A 104 9.67 -2.41 32.36
C GLY A 104 9.83 -2.41 33.88
N PHE A 105 9.49 -1.29 34.53
CA PHE A 105 9.65 -1.12 35.96
C PHE A 105 8.74 -2.05 36.75
N VAL A 106 7.45 -2.16 36.38
CA VAL A 106 6.52 -3.03 37.09
C VAL A 106 6.95 -4.50 36.96
N THR A 107 7.30 -4.99 35.77
CA THR A 107 7.77 -6.38 35.60
C THR A 107 9.07 -6.63 36.36
N ALA A 108 10.07 -5.76 36.22
CA ALA A 108 11.35 -5.93 36.89
C ALA A 108 11.19 -5.90 38.42
N LEU A 109 10.38 -4.98 38.95
CA LEU A 109 10.09 -4.87 40.37
C LEU A 109 9.36 -6.12 40.89
N VAL A 110 8.29 -6.56 40.22
CA VAL A 110 7.50 -7.72 40.66
C VAL A 110 8.35 -9.00 40.69
N VAL A 111 9.14 -9.25 39.65
CA VAL A 111 9.99 -10.45 39.57
C VAL A 111 11.10 -10.39 40.61
N THR A 112 11.84 -9.28 40.68
CA THR A 112 13.00 -9.16 41.59
C THR A 112 12.59 -9.10 43.07
N ALA A 113 11.46 -8.46 43.40
CA ALA A 113 10.91 -8.48 44.76
C ALA A 113 10.57 -9.91 45.19
N ASN A 114 9.97 -10.71 44.30
CA ASN A 114 9.67 -12.12 44.58
C ASN A 114 10.92 -12.99 44.70
N VAL A 115 11.93 -12.76 43.85
CA VAL A 115 13.25 -13.39 43.98
C VAL A 115 13.89 -13.05 45.32
N TYR A 116 13.81 -11.78 45.74
CA TYR A 116 14.32 -11.33 47.04
C TYR A 116 13.60 -12.02 48.20
N PHE A 117 12.27 -12.10 48.17
CA PHE A 117 11.51 -12.80 49.22
C PHE A 117 11.80 -14.31 49.25
N ALA A 118 11.93 -14.96 48.09
CA ALA A 118 12.30 -16.36 47.98
C ALA A 118 13.67 -16.61 48.61
N PHE A 119 14.64 -15.75 48.30
CA PHE A 119 15.99 -15.83 48.84
C PHE A 119 16.05 -15.54 50.35
N ARG A 120 15.36 -14.49 50.83
CA ARG A 120 15.37 -14.12 52.26
C ARG A 120 14.78 -15.20 53.16
N LYS A 121 13.83 -15.98 52.63
CA LYS A 121 13.19 -17.09 53.36
C LYS A 121 13.84 -18.45 53.08
N ARG A 122 15.08 -18.47 52.59
CA ARG A 122 15.85 -19.72 52.36
C ARG A 122 16.11 -20.48 53.67
N PRO A 123 16.08 -21.82 53.66
CA PRO A 123 16.47 -22.61 54.82
C PRO A 123 17.98 -22.44 55.11
N ILE A 124 18.34 -22.20 56.37
CA ILE A 124 19.74 -21.95 56.80
C ILE A 124 20.56 -23.26 56.89
N TYR A 125 19.90 -24.42 57.04
CA TYR A 125 20.54 -25.75 57.08
C TYR A 125 20.04 -26.65 55.95
N VAL A 126 20.96 -27.16 55.12
CA VAL A 126 20.70 -28.15 54.05
C VAL A 126 21.53 -29.42 54.34
N PRO A 127 20.91 -30.59 54.58
CA PRO A 127 21.66 -31.84 54.74
C PRO A 127 22.35 -32.23 53.43
N VAL A 128 23.60 -32.68 53.52
CA VAL A 128 24.49 -32.95 52.38
C VAL A 128 24.10 -34.24 51.66
N THR A 129 23.65 -34.16 50.42
CA THR A 129 23.56 -35.27 49.45
C THR A 129 24.48 -34.99 48.26
N VAL A 130 24.83 -35.99 47.44
CA VAL A 130 25.81 -35.87 46.34
C VAL A 130 25.43 -34.83 45.28
N GLU A 131 24.13 -34.57 45.07
CA GLU A 131 23.63 -33.51 44.18
C GLU A 131 23.67 -32.10 44.81
N ALA A 132 23.70 -32.03 46.15
CA ALA A 132 23.93 -30.79 46.86
C ALA A 132 25.32 -30.23 46.53
N ASP A 133 26.32 -31.08 46.24
CA ASP A 133 27.69 -30.67 45.90
C ASP A 133 27.77 -29.89 44.57
N ASN A 134 26.98 -30.28 43.57
CA ASN A 134 26.87 -29.52 42.30
C ASN A 134 26.15 -28.17 42.49
N LEU A 135 25.10 -28.12 43.30
CA LEU A 135 24.39 -26.87 43.62
C LEU A 135 25.21 -25.97 44.56
N GLU A 136 26.04 -26.54 45.43
CA GLU A 136 26.99 -25.82 46.30
C GLU A 136 28.01 -25.05 45.46
N ARG A 137 28.51 -25.63 44.36
CA ARG A 137 29.39 -24.95 43.39
C ARG A 137 28.73 -23.75 42.71
N TYR A 138 27.45 -23.86 42.32
CA TYR A 138 26.71 -22.73 41.77
C TYR A 138 26.46 -21.64 42.83
N ARG A 139 26.14 -22.03 44.07
CA ARG A 139 25.95 -21.08 45.19
C ARG A 139 27.23 -20.32 45.52
N THR A 140 28.35 -21.01 45.68
CA THR A 140 29.66 -20.42 46.01
C THR A 140 30.18 -19.48 44.91
N GLN A 141 29.85 -19.75 43.64
CA GLN A 141 30.16 -18.84 42.52
C GLN A 141 29.23 -17.61 42.45
N LEU A 142 27.94 -17.76 42.81
CA LEU A 142 26.94 -16.69 42.72
C LEU A 142 26.92 -15.76 43.94
N GLU A 143 27.23 -16.25 45.14
CA GLU A 143 27.18 -15.44 46.38
C GLU A 143 28.04 -14.16 46.34
N PRO A 144 29.30 -14.15 45.84
CA PRO A 144 30.10 -12.91 45.81
C PRO A 144 29.58 -11.87 44.81
N ILE A 145 28.90 -12.29 43.74
CA ILE A 145 28.39 -11.41 42.67
C ILE A 145 26.88 -11.15 42.76
N ARG A 146 26.19 -11.67 43.79
CA ARG A 146 24.72 -11.70 43.88
C ARG A 146 24.06 -10.33 43.70
N LYS A 147 24.63 -9.27 44.28
CA LYS A 147 24.09 -7.90 44.13
C LYS A 147 24.13 -7.46 42.66
N PHE A 148 25.25 -7.70 41.97
CA PHE A 148 25.41 -7.39 40.56
C PHE A 148 24.52 -8.27 39.67
N VAL A 149 24.37 -9.56 39.99
CA VAL A 149 23.46 -10.46 39.27
C VAL A 149 22.01 -10.00 39.43
N THR A 150 21.60 -9.58 40.63
CA THR A 150 20.22 -9.08 40.87
C THR A 150 19.96 -7.78 40.11
N ILE A 151 20.91 -6.85 40.11
CA ILE A 151 20.83 -5.60 39.33
C ILE A 151 20.82 -5.93 37.83
N GLY A 152 21.65 -6.86 37.37
CA GLY A 152 21.68 -7.33 35.99
C GLY A 152 20.36 -7.95 35.54
N ILE A 153 19.75 -8.80 36.37
CA ILE A 153 18.42 -9.37 36.13
C ILE A 153 17.36 -8.27 36.09
N PHE A 154 17.38 -7.32 37.03
CA PHE A 154 16.46 -6.19 37.05
C PHE A 154 16.55 -5.39 35.75
N ALA A 155 17.76 -4.97 35.36
CA ALA A 155 17.99 -4.21 34.14
C ALA A 155 17.57 -4.98 32.88
N THR A 156 17.85 -6.29 32.84
CA THR A 156 17.46 -7.17 31.73
C THR A 156 15.94 -7.25 31.60
N LEU A 157 15.23 -7.54 32.70
CA LEU A 157 13.78 -7.61 32.70
C LEU A 157 13.15 -6.26 32.39
N PHE A 158 13.69 -5.18 32.94
CA PHE A 158 13.27 -3.81 32.66
C PHE A 158 13.37 -3.49 31.17
N TYR A 159 14.52 -3.78 30.55
CA TYR A 159 14.75 -3.54 29.13
C TYR A 159 13.80 -4.34 28.23
N PHE A 160 13.67 -5.66 28.46
CA PHE A 160 12.82 -6.50 27.61
C PHE A 160 11.32 -6.23 27.80
N ALA A 161 10.84 -6.11 29.04
CA ALA A 161 9.44 -5.80 29.29
C ALA A 161 9.09 -4.37 28.87
N GLY A 162 10.01 -3.41 29.07
CA GLY A 162 9.83 -2.05 28.58
C GLY A 162 9.78 -1.98 27.05
N THR A 163 10.67 -2.71 26.37
CA THR A 163 10.66 -2.78 24.90
C THR A 163 9.38 -3.42 24.36
N ALA A 164 8.84 -4.42 25.07
CA ALA A 164 7.53 -5.00 24.73
C ALA A 164 6.40 -3.99 24.94
N GLY A 165 6.40 -3.27 26.07
CA GLY A 165 5.38 -2.26 26.40
C GLY A 165 5.40 -1.07 25.44
N SER A 166 6.56 -0.60 24.98
CA SER A 166 6.67 0.53 24.06
C SER A 166 6.03 0.26 22.68
N LYS A 167 5.88 -1.01 22.29
CA LYS A 167 5.17 -1.39 21.05
C LYS A 167 3.66 -1.14 21.14
N LEU A 168 3.09 -1.07 22.34
CA LEU A 168 1.65 -0.87 22.59
C LEU A 168 1.22 0.61 22.53
N TRP A 169 2.06 1.51 22.01
CA TRP A 169 1.79 2.94 22.02
C TRP A 169 0.51 3.31 21.25
N GLN A 170 0.21 2.66 20.13
CA GLN A 170 -1.03 2.89 19.37
C GLN A 170 -2.25 2.43 20.16
N GLU A 171 -2.23 1.20 20.69
CA GLU A 171 -3.32 0.66 21.52
C GLU A 171 -3.59 1.55 22.74
N TRP A 172 -2.54 2.06 23.39
CA TRP A 172 -2.68 2.98 24.51
C TRP A 172 -3.31 4.32 24.11
N LEU A 173 -2.89 4.92 23.00
CA LEU A 173 -3.46 6.18 22.52
C LEU A 173 -4.91 6.03 22.09
N LEU A 174 -5.26 4.93 21.41
CA LEU A 174 -6.65 4.59 21.08
C LEU A 174 -7.49 4.38 22.35
N PHE A 175 -6.97 3.63 23.33
CA PHE A 175 -7.64 3.37 24.60
C PHE A 175 -7.94 4.66 25.38
N LYS A 176 -6.95 5.56 25.48
CA LYS A 176 -7.04 6.80 26.24
C LYS A 176 -7.97 7.83 25.58
N ASN A 177 -7.97 7.90 24.25
CA ASN A 177 -8.67 8.94 23.48
C ASN A 177 -9.97 8.45 22.81
N ALA A 178 -10.42 7.23 23.13
CA ALA A 178 -11.52 6.54 22.47
C ALA A 178 -12.76 7.42 22.24
N THR A 179 -13.27 7.39 21.01
CA THR A 179 -14.54 8.02 20.61
C THR A 179 -15.59 6.94 20.32
N THR A 180 -16.85 7.19 20.64
CA THR A 180 -17.96 6.25 20.37
C THR A 180 -18.29 6.21 18.89
N PHE A 181 -18.65 5.04 18.38
CA PHE A 181 -19.15 4.90 17.00
C PHE A 181 -20.62 5.27 16.88
N GLY A 182 -21.38 5.21 17.98
CA GLY A 182 -22.84 5.36 17.95
C GLY A 182 -23.57 4.10 17.49
N VAL A 183 -22.84 3.00 17.27
CA VAL A 183 -23.36 1.70 16.84
C VAL A 183 -23.07 0.68 17.93
N THR A 184 -24.09 -0.03 18.38
CA THR A 184 -23.98 -1.05 19.44
C THR A 184 -23.98 -2.46 18.89
N ASP A 185 -23.06 -3.29 19.38
CA ASP A 185 -23.05 -4.72 19.10
C ASP A 185 -24.33 -5.40 19.65
N PRO A 186 -25.05 -6.19 18.83
CA PRO A 186 -26.31 -6.80 19.21
C PRO A 186 -26.17 -7.95 20.23
N GLN A 187 -24.97 -8.51 20.43
CA GLN A 187 -24.77 -9.61 21.38
C GLN A 187 -24.48 -9.12 22.81
N PHE A 188 -23.63 -8.11 22.95
CA PHE A 188 -23.14 -7.63 24.25
C PHE A 188 -23.66 -6.24 24.65
N GLY A 189 -24.37 -5.54 23.75
CA GLY A 189 -24.90 -4.19 24.01
C GLY A 189 -23.80 -3.16 24.28
N LYS A 190 -22.62 -3.36 23.69
CA LYS A 190 -21.47 -2.45 23.80
C LYS A 190 -21.27 -1.73 22.49
N ASP A 191 -20.94 -0.45 22.57
CA ASP A 191 -20.55 0.34 21.39
C ASP A 191 -19.33 -0.29 20.70
N VAL A 192 -19.25 -0.19 19.37
CA VAL A 192 -18.12 -0.70 18.58
C VAL A 192 -16.78 -0.16 19.10
N SER A 193 -16.74 1.06 19.66
CA SER A 193 -15.53 1.64 20.30
C SER A 193 -14.93 0.76 21.41
N PHE A 194 -15.73 -0.04 22.10
CA PHE A 194 -15.21 -1.00 23.07
C PHE A 194 -14.34 -2.06 22.39
N PHE A 195 -14.78 -2.62 21.27
CA PHE A 195 -14.07 -3.65 20.52
C PHE A 195 -12.89 -3.07 19.72
N ALA A 196 -13.07 -1.87 19.15
CA ALA A 196 -12.05 -1.19 18.34
C ALA A 196 -10.91 -0.60 19.17
N PHE A 197 -11.20 0.03 20.31
CA PHE A 197 -10.22 0.83 21.05
C PHE A 197 -9.88 0.31 22.44
N LYS A 198 -10.83 -0.35 23.13
CA LYS A 198 -10.63 -0.74 24.54
C LYS A 198 -10.20 -2.19 24.73
N LEU A 199 -10.84 -3.10 23.99
CA LEU A 199 -10.60 -4.54 24.10
C LEU A 199 -9.15 -4.93 23.81
N PRO A 200 -8.47 -4.42 22.75
CA PRO A 200 -7.08 -4.76 22.48
C PRO A 200 -6.15 -4.41 23.65
N MET A 201 -6.27 -3.20 24.21
CA MET A 201 -5.46 -2.78 25.36
C MET A 201 -5.70 -3.66 26.59
N TRP A 202 -6.95 -4.03 26.89
CA TRP A 202 -7.25 -4.95 27.98
C TRP A 202 -6.62 -6.33 27.76
N GLN A 203 -6.67 -6.86 26.54
CA GLN A 203 -6.05 -8.13 26.21
C GLN A 203 -4.53 -8.06 26.32
N SER A 204 -3.91 -6.98 25.85
CA SER A 204 -2.47 -6.72 25.99
C SER A 204 -2.03 -6.62 27.45
N LEU A 205 -2.80 -5.94 28.31
CA LEU A 205 -2.54 -5.86 29.76
C LEU A 205 -2.66 -7.24 30.44
N ILE A 206 -3.69 -8.01 30.10
CA ILE A 206 -3.89 -9.37 30.65
C ILE A 206 -2.74 -10.29 30.20
N GLY A 207 -2.36 -10.26 28.92
CA GLY A 207 -1.25 -11.05 28.38
C GLY A 207 0.09 -10.69 29.02
N TRP A 208 0.36 -9.40 29.20
CA TRP A 208 1.55 -8.91 29.91
C TRP A 208 1.56 -9.32 31.38
N ALA A 209 0.43 -9.21 32.09
CA ALA A 209 0.32 -9.62 33.49
C ALA A 209 0.56 -11.14 33.65
N ILE A 210 -0.04 -11.96 32.80
CA ILE A 210 0.18 -13.42 32.77
C ILE A 210 1.66 -13.72 32.55
N SER A 211 2.28 -13.08 31.56
CA SER A 211 3.71 -13.29 31.23
C SER A 211 4.61 -12.89 32.39
N THR A 212 4.35 -11.76 33.03
CA THR A 212 5.09 -11.27 34.21
C THR A 212 4.97 -12.26 35.38
N VAL A 213 3.78 -12.80 35.63
CA VAL A 213 3.55 -13.77 36.70
C VAL A 213 4.23 -15.10 36.39
N ILE A 214 4.21 -15.57 35.14
CA ILE A 214 4.93 -16.79 34.74
C ILE A 214 6.44 -16.62 34.96
N LEU A 215 7.03 -15.50 34.50
CA LEU A 215 8.44 -15.20 34.75
C LEU A 215 8.76 -15.14 36.25
N THR A 216 7.85 -14.57 37.04
CA THR A 216 7.97 -14.52 38.50
C THR A 216 7.94 -15.92 39.13
N ILE A 217 7.04 -16.81 38.67
CA ILE A 217 6.96 -18.20 39.12
C ILE A 217 8.25 -18.94 38.79
N LEU A 218 8.73 -18.84 37.55
CA LEU A 218 9.96 -19.50 37.12
C LEU A 218 11.17 -19.02 37.92
N ALA A 219 11.31 -17.71 38.10
CA ALA A 219 12.39 -17.12 38.88
C ALA A 219 12.32 -17.53 40.36
N ALA A 220 11.14 -17.46 40.99
CA ALA A 220 10.95 -17.88 42.38
C ALA A 220 11.18 -19.39 42.58
N ALA A 221 10.69 -20.22 41.66
CA ALA A 221 10.90 -21.66 41.69
C ALA A 221 12.38 -22.02 41.52
N ALA A 222 13.10 -21.37 40.60
CA ALA A 222 14.54 -21.55 40.42
C ALA A 222 15.32 -21.20 41.70
N VAL A 223 14.99 -20.09 42.36
CA VAL A 223 15.60 -19.69 43.64
C VAL A 223 15.30 -20.72 44.72
N HIS A 224 14.04 -21.15 44.88
CA HIS A 224 13.68 -22.17 45.85
C HIS A 224 14.32 -23.53 45.55
N TYR A 225 14.55 -23.89 44.29
CA TYR A 225 15.28 -25.10 43.92
C TYR A 225 16.78 -24.98 44.26
N ILE A 226 17.42 -23.90 43.81
CA ILE A 226 18.86 -23.65 44.01
C ILE A 226 19.19 -23.57 45.50
N TYR A 227 18.36 -22.94 46.34
CA TYR A 227 18.61 -22.78 47.79
C TYR A 227 17.89 -23.82 48.67
N GLY A 228 17.42 -24.94 48.10
CA GLY A 228 16.94 -26.10 48.86
C GLY A 228 15.55 -25.95 49.50
N GLY A 229 14.76 -24.97 49.06
CA GLY A 229 13.34 -24.78 49.36
C GLY A 229 12.39 -25.75 48.64
N ILE A 230 12.81 -26.30 47.48
CA ILE A 230 12.17 -27.42 46.77
C ILE A 230 13.18 -28.58 46.75
N ARG A 231 12.76 -29.75 47.24
CA ARG A 231 13.59 -30.96 47.34
C ARG A 231 12.87 -32.11 46.63
N THR A 232 13.36 -32.49 45.46
CA THR A 232 12.72 -33.53 44.62
C THR A 232 13.02 -34.95 45.08
N GLN A 233 14.08 -35.15 45.88
CA GLN A 233 14.59 -36.48 46.25
C GLN A 233 14.18 -37.00 47.63
N VAL A 234 13.49 -36.20 48.46
CA VAL A 234 13.06 -36.62 49.81
C VAL A 234 11.63 -37.19 49.75
N LYS A 235 11.40 -38.31 50.45
CA LYS A 235 10.09 -39.00 50.50
C LYS A 235 9.02 -38.19 51.25
N GLU A 236 9.42 -37.38 52.23
CA GLU A 236 8.56 -36.49 53.03
C GLU A 236 9.08 -35.03 52.97
N ASP A 237 8.19 -34.04 53.08
CA ASP A 237 8.48 -32.59 53.07
C ASP A 237 9.30 -32.05 51.88
N ARG A 238 8.85 -32.37 50.66
CA ARG A 238 9.44 -31.90 49.38
C ARG A 238 9.47 -30.37 49.19
N THR A 239 8.75 -29.58 49.98
CA THR A 239 8.73 -28.10 49.88
C THR A 239 8.65 -27.43 51.25
N THR A 240 9.49 -26.41 51.48
CA THR A 240 9.43 -25.59 52.70
C THR A 240 8.12 -24.81 52.78
N VAL A 241 7.71 -24.38 53.99
CA VAL A 241 6.50 -23.56 54.17
C VAL A 241 6.58 -22.27 53.35
N ALA A 242 7.74 -21.60 53.34
CA ALA A 242 7.94 -20.38 52.57
C ALA A 242 7.81 -20.60 51.06
N ALA A 243 8.43 -21.65 50.51
CA ALA A 243 8.33 -22.00 49.09
C ALA A 243 6.89 -22.33 48.70
N ARG A 244 6.19 -23.11 49.55
CA ARG A 244 4.81 -23.52 49.34
C ARG A 244 3.86 -22.33 49.31
N VAL A 245 3.96 -21.42 50.29
CA VAL A 245 3.09 -20.24 50.36
C VAL A 245 3.33 -19.32 49.17
N GLN A 246 4.59 -19.00 48.86
CA GLN A 246 4.90 -18.09 47.76
C GLN A 246 4.45 -18.65 46.39
N LEU A 247 4.76 -19.91 46.09
CA LEU A 247 4.34 -20.53 44.83
C LEU A 247 2.82 -20.71 44.75
N SER A 248 2.15 -21.01 45.87
CA SER A 248 0.68 -21.11 45.89
C SER A 248 0.01 -19.76 45.63
N VAL A 249 0.53 -18.66 46.18
CA VAL A 249 0.02 -17.31 45.89
C VAL A 249 0.22 -16.94 44.42
N LEU A 250 1.42 -17.19 43.88
CA LEU A 250 1.72 -16.85 42.48
C LEU A 250 0.92 -17.71 41.49
N LEU A 251 0.78 -19.01 41.74
CA LEU A 251 -0.04 -19.92 40.92
C LEU A 251 -1.53 -19.58 41.04
N GLY A 252 -2.03 -19.28 42.24
CA GLY A 252 -3.40 -18.83 42.44
C GLY A 252 -3.70 -17.54 41.67
N PHE A 253 -2.77 -16.57 41.72
CA PHE A 253 -2.90 -15.33 40.96
C PHE A 253 -2.82 -15.55 39.43
N LEU A 254 -1.95 -16.45 38.96
CA LEU A 254 -1.90 -16.84 37.54
C LEU A 254 -3.24 -17.40 37.05
N VAL A 255 -3.84 -18.30 37.84
CA VAL A 255 -5.15 -18.89 37.51
C VAL A 255 -6.27 -17.83 37.59
N LEU A 256 -6.20 -16.89 38.53
CA LEU A 256 -7.14 -15.76 38.58
C LEU A 256 -7.04 -14.86 37.35
N LEU A 257 -5.83 -14.53 36.88
CA LEU A 257 -5.63 -13.80 35.63
C LEU A 257 -6.19 -14.59 34.43
N LYS A 258 -6.07 -15.92 34.43
CA LYS A 258 -6.73 -16.76 33.42
C LYS A 258 -8.25 -16.71 33.48
N ALA A 259 -8.85 -16.61 34.67
CA ALA A 259 -10.29 -16.38 34.79
C ALA A 259 -10.72 -15.06 34.14
N VAL A 260 -9.96 -13.98 34.37
CA VAL A 260 -10.19 -12.68 33.73
C VAL A 260 -10.00 -12.78 32.21
N ALA A 261 -8.97 -13.51 31.75
CA ALA A 261 -8.75 -13.75 30.32
C ALA A 261 -9.95 -14.46 29.68
N TYR A 262 -10.48 -15.54 30.29
CA TYR A 262 -11.67 -16.23 29.78
C TYR A 262 -12.90 -15.32 29.69
N TRP A 263 -13.05 -14.37 30.62
CA TRP A 263 -14.15 -13.41 30.57
C TRP A 263 -14.04 -12.44 29.39
N TYR A 264 -12.83 -11.91 29.14
CA TYR A 264 -12.58 -10.98 28.04
C TYR A 264 -12.56 -11.66 26.66
N ASP A 265 -12.09 -12.91 26.58
CA ASP A 265 -12.11 -13.72 25.36
C ASP A 265 -13.51 -13.84 24.73
N ARG A 266 -14.58 -13.73 25.55
CA ARG A 266 -15.96 -13.79 25.06
C ARG A 266 -16.25 -12.67 24.06
N TYR A 267 -15.76 -11.47 24.34
CA TYR A 267 -15.94 -10.31 23.46
C TYR A 267 -15.12 -10.47 22.17
N ALA A 268 -13.94 -11.08 22.25
CA ALA A 268 -13.08 -11.30 21.10
C ALA A 268 -13.67 -12.29 20.07
N LEU A 269 -14.67 -13.09 20.45
CA LEU A 269 -15.35 -13.99 19.52
C LEU A 269 -16.09 -13.24 18.41
N THR A 270 -16.52 -11.99 18.63
CA THR A 270 -17.11 -11.16 17.56
C THR A 270 -16.09 -10.73 16.50
N LEU A 271 -14.79 -10.87 16.78
CA LEU A 271 -13.70 -10.53 15.88
C LEU A 271 -12.98 -11.77 15.33
N LYS A 272 -13.46 -12.97 15.67
CA LYS A 272 -12.83 -14.22 15.28
C LYS A 272 -13.11 -14.50 13.80
N GLU A 273 -12.07 -14.80 13.04
CA GLU A 273 -12.25 -15.29 11.67
C GLU A 273 -12.63 -16.78 11.69
N GLY A 274 -13.77 -17.10 11.07
CA GLY A 274 -14.27 -18.45 10.90
C GLY A 274 -14.31 -18.86 9.44
N LYS A 275 -14.67 -20.13 9.20
CA LYS A 275 -14.79 -20.69 7.84
C LYS A 275 -15.94 -20.05 7.05
N LEU A 276 -17.06 -19.79 7.71
CA LEU A 276 -18.29 -19.28 7.08
C LEU A 276 -18.32 -17.74 7.08
N ILE A 277 -18.07 -17.14 8.24
CA ILE A 277 -18.13 -15.70 8.48
C ILE A 277 -17.06 -15.28 9.49
N THR A 278 -16.76 -13.98 9.54
CA THR A 278 -16.01 -13.39 10.67
C THR A 278 -17.01 -12.94 11.73
N GLY A 279 -16.84 -13.39 12.96
CA GLY A 279 -17.72 -13.08 14.08
C GLY A 279 -18.35 -14.32 14.70
N LEU A 280 -19.44 -14.09 15.44
CA LEU A 280 -20.14 -15.12 16.18
C LEU A 280 -20.93 -16.05 15.26
N THR A 281 -20.81 -17.36 15.47
CA THR A 281 -21.69 -18.40 14.90
C THR A 281 -22.74 -18.87 15.90
N TYR A 282 -23.69 -19.69 15.46
CA TYR A 282 -24.67 -20.33 16.35
C TYR A 282 -23.99 -21.11 17.46
N THR A 283 -22.97 -21.91 17.13
CA THR A 283 -22.21 -22.68 18.12
C THR A 283 -21.45 -21.78 19.07
N ASP A 284 -20.91 -20.64 18.59
CA ASP A 284 -20.20 -19.71 19.47
C ASP A 284 -21.14 -19.12 20.54
N VAL A 285 -22.35 -18.72 20.15
CA VAL A 285 -23.31 -18.13 21.10
C VAL A 285 -23.90 -19.14 22.05
N ASN A 286 -24.31 -20.31 21.56
CA ASN A 286 -25.05 -21.28 22.36
C ASN A 286 -24.14 -22.25 23.14
N ALA A 287 -22.88 -22.41 22.73
CA ALA A 287 -21.95 -23.32 23.39
C ALA A 287 -20.66 -22.64 23.90
N VAL A 288 -19.95 -21.90 23.06
CA VAL A 288 -18.62 -21.36 23.40
C VAL A 288 -18.70 -20.22 24.43
N LEU A 289 -19.69 -19.34 24.34
CA LEU A 289 -19.91 -18.26 25.30
C LEU A 289 -20.24 -18.77 26.72
N PRO A 290 -21.22 -19.69 26.89
CA PRO A 290 -21.44 -20.36 28.18
C PRO A 290 -20.19 -21.09 28.68
N ALA A 291 -19.50 -21.83 27.78
CA ALA A 291 -18.29 -22.57 28.11
C ALA A 291 -17.20 -21.68 28.71
N LYS A 292 -16.88 -20.54 28.08
CA LYS A 292 -15.90 -19.58 28.61
C LYS A 292 -16.32 -19.00 29.96
N SER A 293 -17.62 -18.77 30.15
CA SER A 293 -18.15 -18.25 31.43
C SER A 293 -18.01 -19.27 32.57
N ILE A 294 -18.29 -20.55 32.29
CA ILE A 294 -18.10 -21.65 33.24
C ILE A 294 -16.61 -21.84 33.55
N LEU A 295 -15.73 -21.80 32.55
CA LEU A 295 -14.28 -21.90 32.76
C LEU A 295 -13.73 -20.75 33.58
N ALA A 296 -14.23 -19.54 33.39
CA ALA A 296 -13.88 -18.41 34.25
C ALA A 296 -14.25 -18.70 35.72
N ALA A 297 -15.46 -19.22 35.97
CA ALA A 297 -15.89 -19.60 37.33
C ALA A 297 -15.04 -20.73 37.93
N ILE A 298 -14.76 -21.79 37.16
CA ILE A 298 -13.89 -22.91 37.59
C ILE A 298 -12.48 -22.40 37.91
N ALA A 299 -11.93 -21.50 37.08
CA ALA A 299 -10.63 -20.90 37.33
C ALA A 299 -10.61 -20.09 38.63
N VAL A 300 -11.66 -19.32 38.94
CA VAL A 300 -11.78 -18.63 40.24
C VAL A 300 -11.76 -19.63 41.40
N VAL A 301 -12.51 -20.74 41.31
CA VAL A 301 -12.49 -21.79 42.34
C VAL A 301 -11.10 -22.41 42.47
N CYS A 302 -10.41 -22.70 41.36
CA CYS A 302 -9.05 -23.24 41.38
C CYS A 302 -8.05 -22.26 42.00
N ALA A 303 -8.17 -20.96 41.73
CA ALA A 303 -7.37 -19.93 42.37
C ALA A 303 -7.59 -19.90 43.90
N LEU A 304 -8.84 -20.03 44.36
CA LEU A 304 -9.16 -20.13 45.78
C LEU A 304 -8.56 -21.40 46.42
N LEU A 305 -8.54 -22.53 45.71
CA LEU A 305 -7.89 -23.76 46.19
C LEU A 305 -6.38 -23.59 46.35
N PHE A 306 -5.72 -22.87 45.44
CA PHE A 306 -4.31 -22.49 45.61
C PHE A 306 -4.10 -21.65 46.86
N PHE A 307 -4.95 -20.66 47.13
CA PHE A 307 -4.87 -19.88 48.38
C PHE A 307 -5.15 -20.75 49.62
N ALA A 308 -6.10 -21.70 49.55
CA ALA A 308 -6.40 -22.62 50.64
C ALA A 308 -5.25 -23.59 50.98
N ASN A 309 -4.36 -23.88 50.03
CA ASN A 309 -3.15 -24.70 50.25
C ASN A 309 -2.22 -24.10 51.31
N ILE A 310 -2.23 -22.77 51.48
CA ILE A 310 -1.46 -22.05 52.50
C ILE A 310 -1.81 -22.56 53.90
N ILE A 311 -3.09 -22.89 54.14
CA ILE A 311 -3.60 -23.32 55.45
C ILE A 311 -3.59 -24.86 55.55
N ARG A 312 -4.07 -25.56 54.52
CA ARG A 312 -4.23 -27.03 54.54
C ARG A 312 -2.96 -27.83 54.29
N LYS A 313 -1.86 -27.17 53.91
CA LYS A 313 -0.52 -27.76 53.77
C LYS A 313 -0.42 -28.94 52.78
N SER A 314 -1.37 -29.12 51.85
CA SER A 314 -1.40 -30.24 50.90
C SER A 314 -1.59 -29.79 49.45
N TRP A 315 -0.63 -30.14 48.59
CA TRP A 315 -0.66 -29.88 47.14
C TRP A 315 -1.74 -30.68 46.39
N LEU A 316 -2.39 -31.65 47.05
CA LEU A 316 -3.41 -32.50 46.44
C LEU A 316 -4.59 -31.68 45.92
N LEU A 317 -5.12 -30.74 46.70
CA LEU A 317 -6.32 -29.97 46.34
C LEU A 317 -6.09 -29.00 45.17
N PRO A 318 -5.01 -28.19 45.15
CA PRO A 318 -4.74 -27.34 43.98
C PRO A 318 -4.41 -28.14 42.72
N THR A 319 -3.66 -29.24 42.85
CA THR A 319 -3.31 -30.08 41.69
C THR A 319 -4.54 -30.77 41.12
N ALA A 320 -5.43 -31.29 41.97
CA ALA A 320 -6.71 -31.85 41.54
C ALA A 320 -7.60 -30.77 40.90
N GLY A 321 -7.62 -29.55 41.45
CA GLY A 321 -8.35 -28.42 40.87
C GLY A 321 -7.85 -28.06 39.47
N VAL A 322 -6.54 -27.94 39.28
CA VAL A 322 -5.95 -27.69 37.95
C VAL A 322 -6.21 -28.85 36.99
N ALA A 323 -6.03 -30.10 37.43
CA ALA A 323 -6.34 -31.27 36.61
C ALA A 323 -7.80 -31.27 36.16
N LEU A 324 -8.73 -30.98 37.09
CA LEU A 324 -10.15 -30.84 36.78
C LEU A 324 -10.42 -29.66 35.85
N MET A 325 -9.76 -28.52 36.03
CA MET A 325 -9.88 -27.36 35.13
C MET A 325 -9.40 -27.68 33.72
N VAL A 326 -8.28 -28.40 33.59
CA VAL A 326 -7.77 -28.85 32.28
C VAL A 326 -8.75 -29.80 31.62
N ILE A 327 -9.22 -30.82 32.36
CA ILE A 327 -10.23 -31.76 31.87
C ILE A 327 -11.52 -31.02 31.47
N ALA A 328 -12.02 -30.13 32.34
CA ALA A 328 -13.20 -29.31 32.08
C ALA A 328 -12.99 -28.40 30.88
N SER A 329 -11.80 -27.83 30.68
CA SER A 329 -11.50 -27.00 29.50
C SER A 329 -11.61 -27.78 28.20
N VAL A 330 -11.11 -29.02 28.16
CA VAL A 330 -11.23 -29.89 26.99
C VAL A 330 -12.68 -30.31 26.76
N LEU A 331 -13.39 -30.70 27.82
CA LEU A 331 -14.78 -31.14 27.72
C LEU A 331 -15.72 -30.00 27.33
N ILE A 332 -15.64 -28.87 28.05
CA ILE A 332 -16.60 -27.76 27.97
C ILE A 332 -16.28 -26.83 26.78
N ALA A 333 -15.02 -26.56 26.47
CA ALA A 333 -14.65 -25.67 25.36
C ALA A 333 -14.29 -26.42 24.05
N GLY A 334 -14.03 -27.72 24.09
CA GLY A 334 -13.74 -28.55 22.92
C GLY A 334 -14.91 -29.45 22.53
N ILE A 335 -15.19 -30.44 23.37
CA ILE A 335 -16.14 -31.51 23.05
C ILE A 335 -17.59 -31.00 22.97
N TYR A 336 -18.03 -30.16 23.92
CA TYR A 336 -19.41 -29.66 23.92
C TYR A 336 -19.76 -28.81 22.68
N PRO A 337 -18.96 -27.79 22.28
CA PRO A 337 -19.19 -27.07 21.04
C PRO A 337 -19.13 -27.97 19.80
N ALA A 338 -18.21 -28.96 19.76
CA ALA A 338 -18.11 -29.88 18.65
C ALA A 338 -19.38 -30.75 18.50
N THR A 339 -19.97 -31.19 19.62
CA THR A 339 -21.24 -31.93 19.64
C THR A 339 -22.39 -31.07 19.11
N ILE A 340 -22.51 -29.81 19.57
CA ILE A 340 -23.52 -28.87 19.07
C ILE A 340 -23.34 -28.62 17.56
N GLN A 341 -22.10 -28.36 17.12
CA GLN A 341 -21.80 -28.16 15.70
C GLN A 341 -22.18 -29.40 14.88
N GLN A 342 -21.81 -30.60 15.33
CA GLN A 342 -21.99 -31.82 14.56
C GLN A 342 -23.45 -32.30 14.51
N PHE A 343 -24.18 -32.22 15.62
CA PHE A 343 -25.52 -32.83 15.74
C PHE A 343 -26.68 -31.83 15.66
N GLN A 344 -26.45 -30.53 15.90
CA GLN A 344 -27.51 -29.51 15.80
C GLN A 344 -27.30 -28.53 14.65
N VAL A 345 -26.07 -28.05 14.45
CA VAL A 345 -25.79 -27.04 13.42
C VAL A 345 -25.66 -27.68 12.04
N LYS A 346 -24.69 -28.57 11.80
CA LYS A 346 -24.44 -29.16 10.47
C LYS A 346 -25.70 -29.74 9.79
N PRO A 347 -26.63 -30.43 10.49
CA PRO A 347 -27.85 -30.93 9.85
C PRO A 347 -28.82 -29.85 9.36
N SER A 348 -28.71 -28.62 9.88
CA SER A 348 -29.62 -27.50 9.58
C SER A 348 -28.86 -26.16 9.55
N GLU A 349 -27.63 -26.18 9.02
CA GLU A 349 -26.65 -25.10 9.20
C GLU A 349 -27.12 -23.80 8.54
N SER A 350 -27.75 -23.87 7.37
CA SER A 350 -28.38 -22.70 6.73
C SER A 350 -29.34 -21.97 7.66
N SER A 351 -30.30 -22.68 8.24
CA SER A 351 -31.31 -22.08 9.13
C SER A 351 -30.76 -21.62 10.47
N LYS A 352 -29.79 -22.36 11.04
CA LYS A 352 -29.21 -22.07 12.35
C LYS A 352 -28.20 -20.92 12.31
N GLU A 353 -27.42 -20.84 11.24
CA GLU A 353 -26.43 -19.78 11.03
C GLU A 353 -27.03 -18.52 10.37
N ALA A 354 -28.21 -18.59 9.74
CA ALA A 354 -28.81 -17.45 9.03
C ALA A 354 -28.83 -16.13 9.83
N PRO A 355 -29.24 -16.07 11.10
CA PRO A 355 -29.21 -14.82 11.87
C PRO A 355 -27.81 -14.26 12.10
N PHE A 356 -26.80 -15.13 12.15
CA PHE A 356 -25.39 -14.75 12.35
C PHE A 356 -24.75 -14.29 11.05
N ILE A 357 -25.08 -14.97 9.95
CA ILE A 357 -24.71 -14.54 8.61
C ILE A 357 -25.31 -13.16 8.32
N GLN A 358 -26.59 -12.92 8.64
CA GLN A 358 -27.22 -11.61 8.42
C GLN A 358 -26.50 -10.50 9.20
N LYS A 359 -26.20 -10.72 10.49
CA LYS A 359 -25.42 -9.77 11.29
C LYS A 359 -24.04 -9.51 10.69
N ASN A 360 -23.39 -10.52 10.14
CA ASN A 360 -22.10 -10.36 9.46
C ASN A 360 -22.24 -9.56 8.15
N ILE A 361 -23.28 -9.80 7.36
CA ILE A 361 -23.57 -9.04 6.14
C ILE A 361 -23.77 -7.56 6.49
N ASP A 362 -24.66 -7.27 7.43
CA ASP A 362 -25.00 -5.90 7.83
C ASP A 362 -23.76 -5.18 8.40
N ALA A 363 -23.04 -5.82 9.32
CA ALA A 363 -21.83 -5.26 9.93
C ALA A 363 -20.70 -5.04 8.90
N THR A 364 -20.51 -5.97 7.96
CA THR A 364 -19.49 -5.83 6.91
C THR A 364 -19.85 -4.68 5.97
N ARG A 365 -21.11 -4.60 5.52
CA ARG A 365 -21.54 -3.49 4.64
C ARG A 365 -21.40 -2.14 5.34
N ALA A 366 -21.76 -2.04 6.62
CA ALA A 366 -21.54 -0.84 7.42
C ALA A 366 -20.04 -0.52 7.54
N ALA A 367 -19.21 -1.48 7.96
CA ALA A 367 -17.80 -1.23 8.24
C ALA A 367 -16.94 -0.88 7.01
N TYR A 368 -17.38 -1.23 5.80
CA TYR A 368 -16.70 -0.90 4.54
C TYR A 368 -17.39 0.22 3.73
N GLY A 369 -18.44 0.85 4.26
CA GLY A 369 -19.13 1.97 3.60
C GLY A 369 -19.96 1.54 2.39
N LEU A 370 -20.55 0.34 2.44
CA LEU A 370 -21.28 -0.30 1.34
C LEU A 370 -22.80 -0.37 1.58
N GLU A 371 -23.32 0.27 2.63
CA GLU A 371 -24.76 0.26 2.95
C GLU A 371 -25.60 0.85 1.82
N ASN A 372 -25.12 1.95 1.22
CA ASN A 372 -25.83 2.74 0.20
C ASN A 372 -25.46 2.37 -1.24
N VAL A 373 -24.95 1.16 -1.48
CA VAL A 373 -24.67 0.67 -2.84
C VAL A 373 -25.98 0.49 -3.59
N GLU A 374 -26.12 1.17 -4.72
CA GLU A 374 -27.32 1.10 -5.58
C GLU A 374 -27.15 -0.02 -6.60
N ILE A 375 -27.92 -1.11 -6.46
CA ILE A 375 -27.95 -2.20 -7.44
C ILE A 375 -29.08 -1.92 -8.44
N LYS A 376 -28.74 -1.83 -9.72
CA LYS A 376 -29.68 -1.67 -10.83
C LYS A 376 -29.63 -2.88 -11.74
N ASP A 377 -30.78 -3.48 -12.01
CA ASP A 377 -30.90 -4.48 -13.05
C ASP A 377 -30.59 -3.86 -14.42
N TYR A 378 -29.64 -4.44 -15.13
CA TYR A 378 -29.17 -3.95 -16.41
C TYR A 378 -29.32 -5.00 -17.51
N GLN A 379 -30.37 -4.84 -18.31
CA GLN A 379 -30.65 -5.68 -19.47
C GLN A 379 -29.84 -5.19 -20.68
N ALA A 380 -28.56 -5.51 -20.71
CA ALA A 380 -27.67 -5.10 -21.80
C ALA A 380 -28.13 -5.70 -23.15
N THR A 381 -28.39 -4.85 -24.14
CA THR A 381 -28.59 -5.31 -25.51
C THR A 381 -27.27 -5.74 -26.13
N VAL A 382 -27.31 -6.77 -26.97
CA VAL A 382 -26.18 -7.28 -27.75
C VAL A 382 -26.33 -7.03 -29.26
N THR A 383 -27.48 -6.48 -29.66
CA THR A 383 -27.75 -6.14 -31.06
C THR A 383 -27.32 -4.70 -31.35
N THR A 384 -26.69 -4.50 -32.50
CA THR A 384 -26.26 -3.19 -32.98
C THR A 384 -27.28 -2.59 -33.94
N SER A 385 -27.39 -1.26 -33.93
CA SER A 385 -28.18 -0.48 -34.87
C SER A 385 -27.46 0.82 -35.24
N ALA A 386 -27.68 1.32 -36.45
CA ALA A 386 -27.08 2.58 -36.88
C ALA A 386 -27.57 3.74 -36.00
N GLY A 387 -26.64 4.58 -35.53
CA GLY A 387 -26.95 5.73 -34.68
C GLY A 387 -27.09 5.43 -33.18
N GLN A 388 -26.90 4.18 -32.75
CA GLN A 388 -27.22 3.73 -31.39
C GLN A 388 -26.47 4.46 -30.27
N LEU A 389 -25.29 5.01 -30.54
CA LEU A 389 -24.48 5.72 -29.54
C LEU A 389 -24.73 7.23 -29.51
N ALA A 390 -25.70 7.75 -30.26
CA ALA A 390 -25.95 9.19 -30.34
C ALA A 390 -26.27 9.83 -28.97
N ASN A 391 -26.99 9.11 -28.10
CA ASN A 391 -27.32 9.58 -26.75
C ASN A 391 -26.15 9.50 -25.76
N ASP A 392 -25.09 8.77 -26.11
CA ASP A 392 -23.90 8.56 -25.28
C ASP A 392 -22.68 9.31 -25.82
N ALA A 393 -22.87 10.23 -26.76
CA ALA A 393 -21.79 10.92 -27.46
C ALA A 393 -20.77 11.57 -26.51
N ALA A 394 -21.20 12.04 -25.35
CA ALA A 394 -20.32 12.62 -24.33
C ALA A 394 -19.41 11.56 -23.66
N THR A 395 -19.93 10.36 -23.37
CA THR A 395 -19.12 9.23 -22.89
C THR A 395 -18.16 8.78 -23.98
N ILE A 396 -18.63 8.62 -25.22
CA ILE A 396 -17.81 8.18 -26.35
C ILE A 396 -16.66 9.15 -26.64
N ALA A 397 -16.93 10.46 -26.56
CA ALA A 397 -15.93 11.49 -26.76
C ALA A 397 -14.81 11.42 -25.71
N ASN A 398 -15.06 10.90 -24.51
CA ASN A 398 -14.06 10.79 -23.44
C ASN A 398 -13.43 9.39 -23.30
N ILE A 399 -13.71 8.46 -24.23
CA ILE A 399 -13.07 7.14 -24.21
C ILE A 399 -11.55 7.32 -24.28
N ARG A 400 -10.87 6.85 -23.22
CA ARG A 400 -9.43 6.95 -23.08
C ARG A 400 -8.74 6.06 -24.11
N LEU A 401 -7.95 6.68 -24.98
CA LEU A 401 -7.08 6.01 -25.94
C LEU A 401 -5.63 6.00 -25.47
N MET A 402 -5.26 6.95 -24.62
CA MET A 402 -3.93 7.13 -24.04
C MET A 402 -3.88 6.47 -22.67
N ASP A 403 -3.36 5.24 -22.62
CA ASP A 403 -3.28 4.47 -21.38
C ASP A 403 -2.09 4.91 -20.51
N PRO A 404 -2.32 5.44 -19.29
CA PRO A 404 -1.25 5.83 -18.39
C PRO A 404 -0.23 4.72 -18.09
N ASN A 405 -0.66 3.46 -18.09
CA ASN A 405 0.20 2.32 -17.74
C ASN A 405 1.13 1.89 -18.88
N VAL A 406 0.96 2.45 -20.09
CA VAL A 406 1.75 2.14 -21.29
C VAL A 406 2.62 3.31 -21.71
N LEU A 407 2.19 4.54 -21.42
CA LEU A 407 2.74 5.75 -22.04
C LEU A 407 4.02 6.29 -21.40
N SER A 408 4.47 5.79 -20.25
CA SER A 408 5.69 6.27 -19.59
C SER A 408 6.91 6.28 -20.54
N ALA A 409 7.10 5.22 -21.34
CA ALA A 409 8.20 5.17 -22.31
C ALA A 409 8.07 6.24 -23.42
N THR A 410 6.85 6.54 -23.85
CA THR A 410 6.55 7.58 -24.85
C THR A 410 6.77 8.97 -24.29
N TYR A 411 6.37 9.21 -23.03
CA TYR A 411 6.67 10.44 -22.31
C TYR A 411 8.18 10.63 -22.16
N ARG A 412 8.93 9.58 -21.79
CA ARG A 412 10.39 9.68 -21.74
C ARG A 412 10.97 10.05 -23.10
N GLN A 413 10.58 9.35 -24.17
CA GLN A 413 11.15 9.64 -25.48
C GLN A 413 10.86 11.06 -25.98
N LEU A 414 9.64 11.58 -25.74
CA LEU A 414 9.20 12.85 -26.31
C LEU A 414 9.46 14.05 -25.39
N GLN A 415 9.50 13.84 -24.07
CA GLN A 415 9.41 14.91 -23.08
C GLN A 415 10.47 14.83 -21.97
N GLN A 416 11.33 13.80 -21.93
CA GLN A 416 12.43 13.71 -20.95
C GLN A 416 13.48 14.80 -21.17
N ILE A 417 13.79 15.10 -22.44
CA ILE A 417 14.79 16.08 -22.92
C ILE A 417 16.25 15.73 -22.54
N LYS A 418 16.51 15.34 -21.29
CA LYS A 418 17.85 14.99 -20.77
C LYS A 418 17.78 13.74 -19.89
N PRO A 419 18.81 12.86 -19.93
CA PRO A 419 18.79 11.58 -19.24
C PRO A 419 18.70 11.68 -17.71
N TYR A 420 19.12 12.81 -17.14
CA TYR A 420 19.00 13.09 -15.71
C TYR A 420 17.59 13.47 -15.25
N TYR A 421 16.61 13.51 -16.17
CA TYR A 421 15.19 13.51 -15.83
C TYR A 421 14.56 12.17 -16.15
N THR A 422 13.43 11.86 -15.53
CA THR A 422 12.58 10.72 -15.92
C THR A 422 11.12 10.99 -15.55
N PHE A 423 10.24 10.08 -15.96
CA PHE A 423 8.88 9.97 -15.47
C PHE A 423 8.72 8.65 -14.71
N ALA A 424 7.69 8.56 -13.87
CA ALA A 424 7.26 7.32 -13.23
C ALA A 424 6.92 6.24 -14.28
N ASP A 425 7.00 4.97 -13.89
CA ASP A 425 6.77 3.83 -14.79
C ASP A 425 5.28 3.57 -15.07
N SER A 426 4.41 4.00 -14.15
CA SER A 426 2.98 4.25 -14.38
C SER A 426 2.72 5.76 -14.33
N LEU A 427 1.79 6.25 -15.15
CA LEU A 427 1.37 7.66 -15.13
C LEU A 427 0.01 7.81 -14.45
N ASP A 428 -0.41 9.06 -14.24
CA ASP A 428 -1.69 9.38 -13.62
C ASP A 428 -2.73 9.88 -14.61
N ILE A 429 -3.99 9.82 -14.20
CA ILE A 429 -5.11 10.46 -14.88
C ILE A 429 -5.82 11.43 -13.94
N ASP A 430 -6.11 12.60 -14.48
CA ASP A 430 -6.81 13.68 -13.80
C ASP A 430 -7.70 14.43 -14.79
N ARG A 431 -8.47 15.41 -14.30
CA ARG A 431 -9.42 16.16 -15.09
C ARG A 431 -9.09 17.64 -15.06
N TYR A 432 -9.10 18.26 -16.24
CA TYR A 432 -8.92 19.70 -16.37
C TYR A 432 -10.02 20.29 -17.23
N THR A 433 -10.40 21.52 -16.89
CA THR A 433 -11.28 22.33 -17.76
C THR A 433 -10.40 23.01 -18.80
N ILE A 434 -10.44 22.52 -20.04
CA ILE A 434 -9.66 23.04 -21.16
C ILE A 434 -10.63 23.64 -22.18
N ASN A 435 -10.47 24.93 -22.50
CA ASN A 435 -11.38 25.67 -23.38
C ASN A 435 -12.86 25.57 -22.97
N GLY A 436 -13.13 25.58 -21.65
CA GLY A 436 -14.48 25.49 -21.09
C GLY A 436 -15.11 24.10 -21.14
N GLN A 437 -14.36 23.06 -21.52
CA GLN A 437 -14.82 21.67 -21.49
C GLN A 437 -13.94 20.84 -20.56
N GLU A 438 -14.58 20.02 -19.73
CA GLU A 438 -13.88 19.03 -18.93
C GLU A 438 -13.28 17.95 -19.84
N ARG A 439 -12.02 17.59 -19.57
CA ARG A 439 -11.25 16.62 -20.33
C ARG A 439 -10.43 15.76 -19.38
N ASP A 440 -10.41 14.47 -19.67
CA ASP A 440 -9.49 13.51 -19.05
C ASP A 440 -8.08 13.76 -19.61
N VAL A 441 -7.11 13.93 -18.72
CA VAL A 441 -5.73 14.28 -19.02
C VAL A 441 -4.80 13.29 -18.33
N VAL A 442 -3.90 12.68 -19.11
CA VAL A 442 -2.79 11.89 -18.57
C VAL A 442 -1.73 12.86 -18.08
N VAL A 443 -1.36 12.79 -16.81
CA VAL A 443 -0.43 13.71 -16.15
C VAL A 443 0.78 12.96 -15.62
N ALA A 444 1.93 13.61 -15.66
CA ALA A 444 3.18 13.09 -15.13
C ALA A 444 4.09 14.23 -14.69
N VAL A 445 4.90 14.00 -13.66
CA VAL A 445 5.92 14.96 -13.22
C VAL A 445 7.27 14.53 -13.76
N ARG A 446 8.05 15.49 -14.27
CA ARG A 446 9.42 15.25 -14.73
C ARG A 446 10.36 15.26 -13.52
N GLU A 447 10.62 14.08 -13.00
CA GLU A 447 11.40 13.86 -11.79
C GLU A 447 12.90 13.70 -12.07
N LEU A 448 13.70 13.65 -11.01
CA LEU A 448 15.14 13.52 -11.10
C LEU A 448 15.54 12.05 -11.31
N ASN A 449 16.46 11.81 -12.23
CA ASN A 449 17.10 10.51 -12.45
C ASN A 449 18.62 10.64 -12.28
N ILE A 450 19.12 10.40 -11.07
CA ILE A 450 20.56 10.50 -10.79
C ILE A 450 21.39 9.51 -11.62
N GLU A 451 20.84 8.35 -11.97
CA GLU A 451 21.56 7.37 -12.79
C GLU A 451 21.83 7.87 -14.21
N GLY A 452 20.99 8.76 -14.72
CA GLY A 452 21.17 9.40 -16.02
C GLY A 452 22.13 10.60 -16.02
N ASN A 453 22.74 10.94 -14.89
CA ASN A 453 23.76 11.99 -14.83
C ASN A 453 25.06 11.54 -15.53
N PRO A 454 25.54 12.26 -16.56
CA PRO A 454 26.73 11.87 -17.33
C PRO A 454 28.05 11.97 -16.55
N SER A 455 28.09 12.75 -15.46
CA SER A 455 29.29 12.93 -14.64
C SER A 455 28.94 12.74 -13.17
N ARG A 456 28.80 11.47 -12.77
CA ARG A 456 28.44 11.12 -11.40
C ARG A 456 29.59 11.35 -10.44
N ASN A 457 29.34 12.19 -9.46
CA ASN A 457 30.15 12.36 -8.28
C ASN A 457 29.25 12.92 -7.18
N TRP A 458 29.72 12.87 -5.93
CA TRP A 458 28.95 13.32 -4.79
C TRP A 458 28.43 14.77 -4.89
N ILE A 459 29.24 15.69 -5.44
CA ILE A 459 28.84 17.10 -5.57
C ILE A 459 27.69 17.19 -6.57
N ASN A 460 27.81 16.53 -7.72
CA ASN A 460 26.77 16.55 -8.73
C ASN A 460 25.48 15.88 -8.22
N ASP A 461 25.57 14.72 -7.59
CA ASP A 461 24.41 13.93 -7.17
C ASP A 461 23.64 14.58 -5.99
N HIS A 462 24.28 15.46 -5.21
CA HIS A 462 23.67 16.03 -3.99
C HIS A 462 23.58 17.55 -3.95
N LEU A 463 24.37 18.30 -4.72
CA LEU A 463 24.41 19.77 -4.67
C LEU A 463 24.07 20.45 -6.02
N VAL A 464 24.23 19.75 -7.15
CA VAL A 464 23.95 20.31 -8.49
C VAL A 464 22.63 19.79 -9.03
N TYR A 465 22.50 18.46 -9.15
CA TYR A 465 21.27 17.81 -9.59
C TYR A 465 20.39 17.54 -8.37
N THR A 466 19.66 18.56 -7.95
CA THR A 466 18.89 18.54 -6.70
C THR A 466 17.41 18.29 -6.90
N HIS A 467 16.84 18.57 -8.07
CA HIS A 467 15.39 18.54 -8.31
C HIS A 467 15.03 18.12 -9.73
N GLY A 468 13.78 17.66 -9.91
CA GLY A 468 13.12 17.51 -11.20
C GLY A 468 12.54 18.85 -11.70
N PHE A 469 11.99 18.90 -12.91
CA PHE A 469 11.52 20.15 -13.50
C PHE A 469 10.32 19.98 -14.46
N GLY A 470 9.14 20.41 -14.01
CA GLY A 470 7.92 20.56 -14.79
C GLY A 470 6.93 19.40 -14.64
N MET A 471 5.67 19.70 -14.93
CA MET A 471 4.62 18.70 -15.20
C MET A 471 4.43 18.58 -16.71
N VAL A 472 4.11 17.38 -17.18
CA VAL A 472 3.74 17.10 -18.57
C VAL A 472 2.33 16.52 -18.56
N ALA A 473 1.49 17.03 -19.46
CA ALA A 473 0.08 16.68 -19.53
C ALA A 473 -0.32 16.42 -20.98
N ALA A 474 -0.99 15.30 -21.26
CA ALA A 474 -1.53 14.99 -22.58
C ALA A 474 -3.02 14.64 -22.51
N TYR A 475 -3.76 14.94 -23.58
CA TYR A 475 -5.15 14.53 -23.67
C TYR A 475 -5.29 13.00 -23.60
N GLY A 476 -6.26 12.51 -22.83
CA GLY A 476 -6.52 11.07 -22.67
C GLY A 476 -7.04 10.37 -23.93
N ASN A 477 -7.56 11.12 -24.91
CA ASN A 477 -8.30 10.61 -26.07
C ASN A 477 -7.80 11.17 -27.42
N VAL A 478 -6.81 12.06 -27.43
CA VAL A 478 -6.29 12.73 -28.65
C VAL A 478 -4.91 12.20 -29.02
N ARG A 479 -4.71 11.95 -30.31
CA ARG A 479 -3.43 11.48 -30.84
C ARG A 479 -3.03 12.24 -32.11
N ASP A 480 -1.76 12.24 -32.44
CA ASP A 480 -1.32 12.69 -33.75
C ASP A 480 -1.43 11.59 -34.82
N ALA A 481 -1.01 11.91 -36.05
CA ALA A 481 -1.05 10.97 -37.18
C ALA A 481 -0.13 9.75 -36.99
N ASP A 482 0.90 9.85 -36.15
CA ASP A 482 1.86 8.77 -35.87
C ASP A 482 1.42 7.90 -34.67
N GLY A 483 0.33 8.26 -34.00
CA GLY A 483 -0.15 7.57 -32.81
C GLY A 483 0.47 8.05 -31.51
N LYS A 484 1.16 9.20 -31.51
CA LYS A 484 1.72 9.82 -30.30
C LYS A 484 0.62 10.60 -29.54
N PRO A 485 0.73 10.74 -28.22
CA PRO A 485 -0.16 11.60 -27.45
C PRO A 485 -0.01 13.07 -27.86
N SER A 486 -1.11 13.82 -27.83
CA SER A 486 -1.09 15.27 -28.00
C SER A 486 -0.94 15.96 -26.63
N PHE A 487 0.15 16.69 -26.45
CA PHE A 487 0.48 17.37 -25.19
C PHE A 487 -0.25 18.71 -25.05
N ILE A 488 -0.84 18.93 -23.86
CA ILE A 488 -1.39 20.20 -23.38
C ILE A 488 -0.28 21.01 -22.73
N VAL A 489 0.52 20.35 -21.88
CA VAL A 489 1.73 20.90 -21.26
C VAL A 489 2.89 19.99 -21.62
N GLY A 490 3.97 20.58 -22.13
CA GLY A 490 5.19 19.89 -22.50
C GLY A 490 6.37 20.84 -22.53
N ASP A 491 7.52 20.33 -22.96
CA ASP A 491 8.80 21.01 -23.13
C ASP A 491 9.46 21.47 -21.82
N ILE A 492 10.62 22.11 -21.95
CA ILE A 492 11.38 22.74 -20.85
C ILE A 492 11.87 24.12 -21.33
N PRO A 493 11.49 25.23 -20.66
CA PRO A 493 10.49 25.29 -19.59
C PRO A 493 9.09 24.86 -20.06
N PRO A 494 8.21 24.38 -19.16
CA PRO A 494 6.90 23.86 -19.54
C PRO A 494 6.02 24.94 -20.17
N THR A 495 5.20 24.54 -21.14
CA THR A 495 4.18 25.40 -21.76
C THR A 495 3.00 25.67 -20.82
N ASN A 496 2.29 26.78 -21.03
CA ASN A 496 1.24 27.26 -20.11
C ASN A 496 -0.16 26.65 -20.37
N GLY A 497 -0.24 25.41 -20.89
CA GLY A 497 -1.52 24.78 -21.24
C GLY A 497 -2.47 24.56 -20.05
N LEU A 498 -1.92 24.46 -18.84
CA LEU A 498 -2.65 24.39 -17.57
C LEU A 498 -2.46 25.65 -16.70
N GLY A 499 -2.10 26.78 -17.33
CA GLY A 499 -1.72 28.01 -16.62
C GLY A 499 -0.25 28.05 -16.23
N GLU A 500 0.16 29.14 -15.57
CA GLU A 500 1.51 29.30 -15.03
C GLU A 500 1.60 28.64 -13.65
N PHE A 501 2.67 27.89 -13.41
CA PHE A 501 2.92 27.22 -12.13
C PHE A 501 4.41 27.17 -11.80
N GLN A 502 4.75 26.94 -10.53
CA GLN A 502 6.11 26.64 -10.09
C GLN A 502 6.52 25.24 -10.58
N PRO A 503 7.49 25.11 -11.53
CA PRO A 503 7.81 23.82 -12.14
C PRO A 503 8.80 22.96 -11.35
N ARG A 504 9.51 23.48 -10.35
CA ARG A 504 10.61 22.77 -9.70
C ARG A 504 10.12 21.71 -8.71
N ILE A 505 10.68 20.50 -8.82
CA ILE A 505 10.24 19.31 -8.08
C ILE A 505 11.34 18.85 -7.14
N TYR A 506 11.34 19.38 -5.92
CA TYR A 506 12.25 18.95 -4.86
C TYR A 506 11.67 17.77 -4.06
N PHE A 507 10.36 17.52 -4.12
CA PHE A 507 9.69 16.43 -3.44
C PHE A 507 8.87 15.66 -4.47
N GLY A 508 9.11 14.36 -4.54
CA GLY A 508 8.64 13.50 -5.62
C GLY A 508 9.00 12.04 -5.38
N GLU A 509 8.43 11.16 -6.17
CA GLU A 509 8.49 9.71 -6.03
C GLU A 509 9.89 9.17 -6.36
N ASN A 510 10.54 9.70 -7.40
CA ASN A 510 11.90 9.37 -7.78
C ASN A 510 12.88 10.49 -7.44
N MET A 511 13.56 10.36 -6.30
CA MET A 511 14.52 11.34 -5.78
C MET A 511 15.74 10.66 -5.15
N SER A 512 16.85 11.38 -5.05
CA SER A 512 18.01 10.93 -4.28
C SER A 512 17.70 10.90 -2.77
N ASN A 513 18.45 10.06 -2.02
CA ASN A 513 18.30 9.91 -0.57
C ASN A 513 18.35 11.25 0.20
N TYR A 514 19.15 12.19 -0.30
CA TYR A 514 19.19 13.56 0.20
C TYR A 514 19.78 14.51 -0.84
N SER A 515 19.47 15.81 -0.73
CA SER A 515 20.14 16.89 -1.45
C SER A 515 20.44 18.05 -0.51
N ILE A 516 21.52 18.77 -0.77
CA ILE A 516 21.87 19.99 -0.04
C ILE A 516 21.69 21.16 -1.00
N VAL A 517 20.75 22.03 -0.66
CA VAL A 517 20.18 23.06 -1.53
C VAL A 517 20.36 24.43 -0.90
N GLY A 518 20.13 25.47 -1.69
CA GLY A 518 20.18 26.86 -1.24
C GLY A 518 21.59 27.43 -1.18
N GLY A 519 21.65 28.75 -1.08
CA GLY A 519 22.88 29.53 -1.10
C GLY A 519 22.62 30.96 -0.65
N THR A 520 23.68 31.73 -0.45
CA THR A 520 23.55 33.16 -0.15
C THR A 520 23.15 33.90 -1.42
N SER A 521 22.50 35.06 -1.29
CA SER A 521 22.14 35.94 -2.41
C SER A 521 23.33 36.30 -3.31
N ASP A 522 24.51 36.36 -2.70
CA ASP A 522 25.75 36.79 -3.38
C ASP A 522 26.51 35.62 -4.01
N SER A 523 26.08 34.37 -3.76
CA SER A 523 26.70 33.17 -4.33
C SER A 523 26.10 32.85 -5.70
N ALA A 524 26.95 32.42 -6.64
CA ALA A 524 26.47 31.93 -7.91
C ALA A 524 25.56 30.70 -7.70
N PRO A 525 24.38 30.63 -8.35
CA PRO A 525 23.49 29.48 -8.22
C PRO A 525 24.18 28.18 -8.62
N ALA A 526 24.24 27.23 -7.68
CA ALA A 526 24.93 25.95 -7.85
C ALA A 526 24.01 24.82 -8.35
N GLU A 527 22.70 24.94 -8.16
CA GLU A 527 21.73 23.92 -8.54
C GLU A 527 21.39 24.08 -10.02
N LEU A 528 21.42 22.98 -10.78
CA LEU A 528 20.98 22.98 -12.17
C LEU A 528 19.46 23.10 -12.22
N ASP A 529 18.94 24.06 -12.97
CA ASP A 529 17.50 24.26 -13.17
C ASP A 529 17.04 23.50 -14.42
N TYR A 530 17.57 23.88 -15.59
CA TYR A 530 17.32 23.21 -16.87
C TYR A 530 18.33 23.62 -17.95
N PRO A 531 18.51 22.83 -19.04
CA PRO A 531 19.36 23.20 -20.17
C PRO A 531 18.76 24.39 -20.94
N ASP A 532 19.59 25.38 -21.29
CA ASP A 532 19.13 26.59 -21.99
C ASP A 532 20.23 27.12 -22.93
N ASP A 533 20.01 27.02 -24.23
CA ASP A 533 20.95 27.48 -25.26
C ASP A 533 21.09 29.02 -25.29
N LYS A 534 20.14 29.75 -24.70
CA LYS A 534 20.22 31.21 -24.57
C LYS A 534 21.14 31.65 -23.42
N SER A 535 21.45 30.75 -22.49
CA SER A 535 22.35 31.01 -21.38
C SER A 535 23.80 30.85 -21.83
N ALA A 536 24.70 31.74 -21.37
CA ALA A 536 26.11 31.75 -21.80
C ALA A 536 26.85 30.42 -21.56
N ASN A 537 26.39 29.63 -20.59
CA ASN A 537 26.97 28.33 -20.21
C ASN A 537 26.11 27.14 -20.70
N GLY A 538 25.12 27.36 -21.55
CA GLY A 538 24.21 26.32 -22.06
C GLY A 538 23.21 25.75 -21.03
N GLN A 539 23.13 26.35 -19.84
CA GLN A 539 22.23 25.93 -18.76
C GLN A 539 21.81 27.11 -17.90
N LYS A 540 20.62 26.99 -17.33
CA LYS A 540 20.11 27.87 -16.29
C LYS A 540 20.29 27.19 -14.94
N ASN A 541 20.74 27.96 -13.96
CA ASN A 541 20.89 27.50 -12.58
C ASN A 541 19.91 28.22 -11.66
N TYR A 542 19.66 27.61 -10.50
CA TYR A 542 18.73 28.10 -9.51
C TYR A 542 19.32 28.00 -8.09
N THR A 543 18.76 28.79 -7.19
CA THR A 543 19.04 28.72 -5.76
C THR A 543 17.73 28.50 -5.05
N TYR A 544 17.60 27.37 -4.36
CA TYR A 544 16.38 27.03 -3.66
C TYR A 544 15.98 28.10 -2.63
N THR A 545 14.74 28.60 -2.76
CA THR A 545 14.15 29.61 -1.85
C THR A 545 12.98 29.06 -1.03
N GLY A 546 12.65 27.77 -1.18
CA GLY A 546 11.53 27.15 -0.47
C GLY A 546 11.76 27.04 1.04
N LYS A 547 10.65 26.88 1.78
CA LYS A 547 10.68 26.87 3.25
C LYS A 547 11.24 25.56 3.80
N GLY A 548 10.92 24.42 3.18
CA GLY A 548 11.31 23.09 3.65
C GLY A 548 12.81 22.83 3.69
N GLY A 549 13.19 21.82 4.47
CA GLY A 549 14.57 21.39 4.68
C GLY A 549 15.13 21.76 6.05
N VAL A 550 16.17 21.03 6.46
CA VAL A 550 16.86 21.29 7.74
C VAL A 550 18.05 22.24 7.51
N PRO A 551 18.18 23.34 8.25
CA PRO A 551 19.29 24.29 8.08
C PRO A 551 20.67 23.65 8.32
N MET A 552 21.60 23.85 7.39
CA MET A 552 22.96 23.30 7.38
C MET A 552 24.05 24.35 7.74
N GLY A 553 23.64 25.51 8.24
CA GLY A 553 24.57 26.61 8.47
C GLY A 553 25.56 26.39 9.62
N SER A 554 25.24 25.52 10.58
CA SER A 554 26.13 25.24 11.72
C SER A 554 27.06 24.05 11.47
N LEU A 555 28.29 24.11 11.98
CA LEU A 555 29.23 22.98 11.94
C LEU A 555 28.65 21.73 12.63
N PHE A 556 27.87 21.92 13.69
CA PHE A 556 27.21 20.83 14.40
C PHE A 556 26.21 20.07 13.51
N THR A 557 25.33 20.79 12.79
CA THR A 557 24.37 20.14 11.87
C THR A 557 25.10 19.46 10.72
N ARG A 558 26.18 20.06 10.20
CA ARG A 558 27.01 19.41 9.17
C ARG A 558 27.65 18.12 9.68
N LEU A 559 28.22 18.12 10.89
CA LEU A 559 28.81 16.93 11.50
C LEU A 559 27.76 15.84 11.76
N LEU A 560 26.57 16.23 12.24
CA LEU A 560 25.44 15.33 12.44
C LEU A 560 25.10 14.56 11.15
N PHE A 561 24.91 15.28 10.03
CA PHE A 561 24.55 14.65 8.76
C PHE A 561 25.75 13.96 8.10
N ALA A 562 26.98 14.42 8.33
CA ALA A 562 28.19 13.70 7.93
C ALA A 562 28.28 12.32 8.62
N ILE A 563 27.90 12.22 9.89
CA ILE A 563 27.82 10.93 10.61
C ILE A 563 26.64 10.10 10.09
N LYS A 564 25.45 10.71 9.93
CA LYS A 564 24.23 10.01 9.46
C LYS A 564 24.43 9.37 8.09
N TYR A 565 24.99 10.12 7.14
CA TYR A 565 25.21 9.67 5.76
C TYR A 565 26.62 9.11 5.52
N GLN A 566 27.45 9.04 6.56
CA GLN A 566 28.84 8.57 6.49
C GLN A 566 29.66 9.30 5.42
N GLU A 567 29.48 10.62 5.32
CA GLU A 567 30.02 11.44 4.24
C GLU A 567 30.72 12.71 4.75
N GLN A 568 32.06 12.69 4.69
CA GLN A 568 32.91 13.80 5.15
C GLN A 568 32.76 15.07 4.31
N ARG A 569 32.39 14.97 3.03
CA ARG A 569 32.24 16.12 2.12
C ARG A 569 31.16 17.10 2.58
N ILE A 570 30.20 16.67 3.39
CA ILE A 570 29.18 17.54 4.02
C ILE A 570 29.81 18.62 4.91
N VAL A 571 30.94 18.32 5.55
CA VAL A 571 31.65 19.29 6.41
C VAL A 571 32.68 20.08 5.60
N LEU A 572 33.35 19.43 4.64
CA LEU A 572 34.50 19.98 3.93
C LEU A 572 34.16 20.82 2.69
N SER A 573 32.95 20.69 2.13
CA SER A 573 32.56 21.40 0.91
C SER A 573 32.26 22.87 1.16
N ASN A 574 32.91 23.75 0.39
CA ASN A 574 32.66 25.19 0.42
C ASN A 574 31.33 25.60 -0.26
N LEU A 575 30.70 24.69 -1.02
CA LEU A 575 29.37 24.93 -1.58
C LEU A 575 28.28 24.92 -0.50
N ILE A 576 28.57 24.33 0.67
CA ILE A 576 27.66 24.32 1.82
C ILE A 576 27.97 25.54 2.69
N ASN A 577 27.03 26.47 2.76
CA ASN A 577 27.18 27.74 3.47
C ASN A 577 26.14 27.88 4.60
N SER A 578 26.05 29.07 5.20
CA SER A 578 25.14 29.36 6.31
C SER A 578 23.66 29.27 5.92
N SER A 579 23.34 29.47 4.64
CA SER A 579 21.97 29.49 4.09
C SER A 579 21.55 28.14 3.48
N SER A 580 22.48 27.18 3.38
CA SER A 580 22.17 25.86 2.82
C SER A 580 21.20 25.08 3.70
N LYS A 581 20.36 24.25 3.09
CA LYS A 581 19.44 23.32 3.74
C LYS A 581 19.65 21.91 3.21
N ILE A 582 19.45 20.89 4.04
CA ILE A 582 19.41 19.50 3.60
C ILE A 582 17.96 19.03 3.49
N LEU A 583 17.62 18.45 2.34
CA LEU A 583 16.34 17.83 2.03
C LEU A 583 16.52 16.30 2.07
N TYR A 584 15.68 15.60 2.82
CA TYR A 584 15.63 14.14 2.92
C TYR A 584 14.21 13.70 3.32
N ASP A 585 13.94 12.40 3.20
CA ASP A 585 12.58 11.84 3.20
C ASP A 585 11.75 12.61 2.16
N ARG A 586 12.12 12.49 0.88
CA ARG A 586 11.60 13.35 -0.20
C ARG A 586 10.38 12.77 -0.92
N ASN A 587 10.16 11.46 -0.77
CA ASN A 587 8.99 10.77 -1.32
C ASN A 587 7.71 11.26 -0.62
N PRO A 588 6.70 11.78 -1.35
CA PRO A 588 5.47 12.31 -0.78
C PRO A 588 4.75 11.34 0.16
N ARG A 589 4.66 10.06 -0.22
CA ARG A 589 4.00 9.01 0.56
C ARG A 589 4.72 8.74 1.87
N ASP A 590 6.03 8.54 1.83
CA ASP A 590 6.83 8.28 3.04
C ASP A 590 6.76 9.45 4.04
N ARG A 591 6.72 10.69 3.53
CA ARG A 591 6.58 11.90 4.35
C ARG A 591 5.26 11.92 5.11
N VAL A 592 4.16 11.68 4.39
CA VAL A 592 2.82 11.65 5.01
C VAL A 592 2.73 10.50 6.02
N ALA A 593 3.23 9.30 5.67
CA ALA A 593 3.26 8.15 6.58
C ALA A 593 4.09 8.43 7.85
N LYS A 594 5.18 9.21 7.73
CA LYS A 594 6.01 9.61 8.87
C LYS A 594 5.31 10.61 9.80
N VAL A 595 4.58 11.61 9.28
CA VAL A 595 3.83 12.56 10.13
C VAL A 595 2.48 12.01 10.64
N ALA A 596 1.94 10.98 9.99
CA ALA A 596 0.70 10.33 10.38
C ALA A 596 0.84 8.80 10.42
N PRO A 597 1.66 8.25 11.34
CA PRO A 597 1.91 6.79 11.46
C PRO A 597 0.70 5.98 11.96
N TRP A 598 -0.45 6.62 12.05
CA TRP A 598 -1.74 6.09 12.47
C TRP A 598 -2.73 5.97 11.31
N LEU A 599 -2.40 6.53 10.14
CA LEU A 599 -3.12 6.34 8.88
C LEU A 599 -2.48 5.20 8.09
N THR A 600 -3.30 4.49 7.33
CA THR A 600 -2.83 3.68 6.22
C THR A 600 -2.83 4.58 4.98
N ILE A 601 -1.66 4.86 4.41
CA ILE A 601 -1.52 5.78 3.27
C ILE A 601 -1.71 5.04 1.96
N ASP A 602 -2.39 5.71 1.02
CA ASP A 602 -2.60 5.25 -0.35
C ASP A 602 -1.29 4.85 -1.05
N GLY A 603 -1.41 3.88 -1.95
CA GLY A 603 -0.32 3.31 -2.72
C GLY A 603 0.17 4.19 -3.87
N ASP A 604 -0.68 5.07 -4.40
CA ASP A 604 -0.47 5.78 -5.67
C ASP A 604 -0.71 7.30 -5.53
N PRO A 605 0.30 8.07 -5.10
CA PRO A 605 0.18 9.53 -4.99
C PRO A 605 0.12 10.17 -6.37
N TYR A 606 -0.84 11.08 -6.59
CA TYR A 606 -1.03 11.67 -7.92
C TYR A 606 -0.77 13.18 -7.95
N PRO A 607 -0.16 13.72 -9.02
CA PRO A 607 0.19 15.12 -9.10
C PRO A 607 -0.93 15.94 -9.76
N ALA A 608 -1.18 17.14 -9.24
CA ALA A 608 -2.08 18.13 -9.85
C ALA A 608 -1.47 19.53 -9.80
N VAL A 609 -1.86 20.40 -10.73
CA VAL A 609 -1.58 21.85 -10.63
C VAL A 609 -2.70 22.49 -9.83
N VAL A 610 -2.36 23.05 -8.68
CA VAL A 610 -3.31 23.69 -7.76
C VAL A 610 -2.71 25.00 -7.28
N ASP A 611 -3.45 26.10 -7.43
CA ASP A 611 -3.09 27.44 -6.96
C ASP A 611 -1.67 27.86 -7.44
N GLY A 612 -1.33 27.52 -8.70
CA GLY A 612 -0.03 27.82 -9.32
C GLY A 612 1.14 26.94 -8.85
N LYS A 613 0.87 25.79 -8.23
CA LYS A 613 1.88 24.86 -7.71
C LYS A 613 1.59 23.44 -8.12
N ILE A 614 2.63 22.63 -8.28
CA ILE A 614 2.48 21.18 -8.39
C ILE A 614 2.34 20.61 -6.98
N VAL A 615 1.21 19.96 -6.71
CA VAL A 615 0.93 19.29 -5.43
C VAL A 615 0.71 17.81 -5.67
N TRP A 616 1.32 16.98 -4.84
CA TRP A 616 1.00 15.56 -4.75
C TRP A 616 -0.21 15.39 -3.85
N ILE A 617 -1.24 14.70 -4.30
CA ILE A 617 -2.45 14.39 -3.54
C ILE A 617 -2.42 12.91 -3.15
N LEU A 618 -2.71 12.64 -1.88
CA LEU A 618 -2.71 11.28 -1.31
C LEU A 618 -3.96 11.06 -0.48
N ASP A 619 -4.51 9.86 -0.54
CA ASP A 619 -5.57 9.42 0.36
C ASP A 619 -5.00 8.81 1.65
N GLY A 620 -5.64 9.10 2.77
CA GLY A 620 -5.30 8.60 4.09
C GLY A 620 -6.46 7.83 4.70
N TYR A 621 -6.29 6.53 4.86
CA TYR A 621 -7.32 5.65 5.38
C TYR A 621 -7.21 5.46 6.89
N THR A 622 -8.32 5.62 7.60
CA THR A 622 -8.41 5.07 8.95
C THR A 622 -8.84 3.62 8.88
N THR A 623 -8.15 2.78 9.63
CA THR A 623 -8.38 1.34 9.63
C THR A 623 -8.53 0.80 11.04
N SER A 624 -9.38 -0.21 11.20
CA SER A 624 -9.53 -0.95 12.45
C SER A 624 -9.75 -2.43 12.18
N ASN A 625 -9.33 -3.27 13.12
CA ASN A 625 -9.59 -4.72 13.12
C ASN A 625 -10.58 -5.11 14.24
N GLY A 626 -11.25 -4.12 14.83
CA GLY A 626 -12.11 -4.28 15.99
C GLY A 626 -13.58 -3.96 15.72
N TYR A 627 -14.04 -4.01 14.47
CA TYR A 627 -15.47 -3.90 14.17
C TYR A 627 -16.17 -5.26 14.35
N PRO A 628 -17.06 -5.45 15.33
CA PRO A 628 -17.64 -6.76 15.63
C PRO A 628 -18.47 -7.31 14.47
N ASN A 629 -18.31 -8.60 14.19
CA ASN A 629 -18.96 -9.36 13.13
C ASN A 629 -18.70 -8.88 11.69
N SER A 630 -17.81 -7.92 11.47
CA SER A 630 -17.40 -7.51 10.11
C SER A 630 -16.32 -8.45 9.56
N ARG A 631 -16.42 -8.78 8.26
CA ARG A 631 -15.45 -9.58 7.50
C ARG A 631 -14.05 -9.00 7.63
N LYS A 632 -13.06 -9.86 7.90
CA LYS A 632 -11.65 -9.48 7.82
C LYS A 632 -11.12 -9.63 6.40
N VAL A 633 -10.33 -8.64 5.99
CA VAL A 633 -9.57 -8.61 4.75
C VAL A 633 -8.13 -8.21 5.08
N ASN A 634 -7.15 -8.93 4.53
CA ASN A 634 -5.78 -8.45 4.52
C ASN A 634 -5.62 -7.47 3.36
N LEU A 635 -5.18 -6.25 3.65
CA LEU A 635 -5.04 -5.21 2.63
C LEU A 635 -4.04 -5.59 1.54
N ALA A 636 -2.96 -6.31 1.88
CA ALA A 636 -1.97 -6.78 0.91
C ALA A 636 -2.54 -7.79 -0.11
N ASP A 637 -3.59 -8.54 0.25
CA ASP A 637 -4.23 -9.53 -0.64
C ASP A 637 -5.14 -8.89 -1.70
N THR A 638 -5.41 -7.58 -1.61
CA THR A 638 -6.23 -6.83 -2.58
C THR A 638 -5.45 -6.30 -3.78
N ALA A 639 -4.17 -6.68 -3.88
CA ALA A 639 -3.30 -6.37 -4.99
C ALA A 639 -3.85 -6.85 -6.34
N ASP A 640 -3.55 -6.10 -7.39
CA ASP A 640 -3.95 -6.38 -8.76
C ASP A 640 -2.75 -6.34 -9.72
N ALA A 641 -3.04 -6.42 -11.02
CA ALA A 641 -2.01 -6.45 -12.05
C ALA A 641 -1.12 -5.20 -12.06
N LEU A 642 -1.61 -4.03 -11.66
CA LEU A 642 -0.84 -2.78 -11.67
C LEU A 642 0.12 -2.72 -10.47
N THR A 643 -0.40 -2.98 -9.27
CA THR A 643 0.41 -3.05 -8.02
C THR A 643 1.57 -4.07 -8.09
N SER A 644 1.45 -5.08 -8.95
CA SER A 644 2.48 -6.11 -9.12
C SER A 644 3.57 -5.74 -10.13
N ARG A 645 3.35 -4.71 -10.97
CA ARG A 645 4.19 -4.41 -12.14
C ARG A 645 4.81 -3.02 -12.11
N ALA A 646 4.15 -2.04 -11.48
CA ALA A 646 4.60 -0.66 -11.42
C ALA A 646 5.25 -0.36 -10.05
N ALA A 647 6.45 0.23 -10.06
CA ALA A 647 7.14 0.67 -8.87
C ALA A 647 6.54 1.94 -8.26
N ALA A 648 5.92 2.79 -9.09
CA ALA A 648 5.20 3.98 -8.63
C ALA A 648 3.96 3.63 -7.76
N VAL A 649 3.34 2.47 -8.02
CA VAL A 649 2.13 2.03 -7.29
C VAL A 649 2.50 1.06 -6.17
N ALA A 650 2.55 1.54 -4.94
CA ALA A 650 2.88 0.72 -3.78
C ALA A 650 1.71 -0.19 -3.36
N SER A 651 2.00 -1.41 -2.92
CA SER A 651 0.98 -2.24 -2.26
C SER A 651 0.62 -1.67 -0.89
N LEU A 652 -0.64 -1.86 -0.48
CA LEU A 652 -1.05 -1.61 0.89
C LEU A 652 -0.28 -2.52 1.88
N GLU A 653 -0.21 -2.07 3.13
CA GLU A 653 0.47 -2.79 4.21
C GLU A 653 -0.10 -4.19 4.44
N ASP A 654 0.74 -5.17 4.81
CA ASP A 654 0.33 -6.49 5.28
C ASP A 654 -0.36 -6.37 6.65
N LYS A 655 -1.65 -6.03 6.60
CA LYS A 655 -2.47 -5.67 7.75
C LYS A 655 -3.89 -6.15 7.54
N SER A 656 -4.36 -7.00 8.45
CA SER A 656 -5.77 -7.41 8.49
C SER A 656 -6.63 -6.32 9.11
N VAL A 657 -7.67 -5.93 8.39
CA VAL A 657 -8.66 -4.93 8.81
C VAL A 657 -10.07 -5.48 8.62
N ASN A 658 -11.02 -4.94 9.36
CA ASN A 658 -12.45 -5.18 9.15
C ASN A 658 -13.29 -3.89 9.21
N TYR A 659 -12.61 -2.76 9.06
CA TYR A 659 -13.17 -1.42 8.95
C TYR A 659 -12.17 -0.54 8.21
N ILE A 660 -12.67 0.24 7.26
CA ILE A 660 -11.87 1.22 6.51
C ILE A 660 -12.73 2.43 6.13
N ARG A 661 -12.17 3.64 6.26
CA ARG A 661 -12.74 4.89 5.75
C ARG A 661 -11.66 5.72 5.07
N ASN A 662 -12.03 6.39 3.99
CA ASN A 662 -11.22 7.45 3.41
C ASN A 662 -11.43 8.73 4.22
N SER A 663 -10.66 8.88 5.29
CA SER A 663 -10.92 9.89 6.30
C SER A 663 -10.09 11.15 6.13
N VAL A 664 -8.93 11.05 5.46
CA VAL A 664 -8.00 12.16 5.30
C VAL A 664 -7.60 12.32 3.84
N LYS A 665 -7.58 13.56 3.35
CA LYS A 665 -6.91 13.95 2.11
C LYS A 665 -5.62 14.65 2.48
N ALA A 666 -4.47 14.17 2.02
CA ALA A 666 -3.19 14.78 2.26
C ALA A 666 -2.65 15.40 0.96
N THR A 667 -1.94 16.53 1.10
CA THR A 667 -1.21 17.16 0.00
C THR A 667 0.24 17.40 0.39
N VAL A 668 1.15 17.19 -0.56
CA VAL A 668 2.57 17.54 -0.42
C VAL A 668 2.96 18.49 -1.55
N ASP A 669 3.39 19.70 -1.20
CA ASP A 669 3.92 20.67 -2.18
C ASP A 669 5.21 20.11 -2.80
N ALA A 670 5.24 19.95 -4.13
CA ALA A 670 6.40 19.38 -4.82
C ALA A 670 7.65 20.27 -4.74
N TYR A 671 7.47 21.58 -4.50
CA TYR A 671 8.56 22.54 -4.41
C TYR A 671 9.18 22.60 -3.01
N ASP A 672 8.39 22.75 -1.95
CA ASP A 672 8.94 22.91 -0.58
C ASP A 672 8.62 21.78 0.41
N GLY A 673 7.84 20.79 -0.01
CA GLY A 673 7.56 19.59 0.78
C GLY A 673 6.61 19.82 1.95
N THR A 674 5.90 20.96 1.98
CA THR A 674 4.87 21.25 2.97
C THR A 674 3.78 20.20 2.92
N ILE A 675 3.49 19.58 4.06
CA ILE A 675 2.43 18.57 4.21
C ILE A 675 1.19 19.25 4.79
N THR A 676 0.06 19.09 4.13
CA THR A 676 -1.25 19.49 4.68
C THR A 676 -2.19 18.31 4.65
N MET A 677 -2.82 18.01 5.79
CA MET A 677 -3.83 16.94 5.90
C MET A 677 -5.18 17.57 6.21
N TYR A 678 -6.21 17.18 5.45
CA TYR A 678 -7.57 17.67 5.58
C TYR A 678 -8.50 16.54 6.01
N GLN A 679 -9.38 16.84 6.96
CA GLN A 679 -10.45 15.94 7.40
C GLN A 679 -11.47 15.80 6.27
N TRP A 680 -11.60 14.60 5.70
CA TRP A 680 -12.51 14.32 4.59
C TRP A 680 -13.82 13.69 5.06
N ASP A 681 -13.73 12.63 5.87
CA ASP A 681 -14.86 12.02 6.58
C ASP A 681 -14.97 12.61 7.99
N GLU A 682 -15.87 13.57 8.15
CA GLU A 682 -16.11 14.25 9.43
C GLU A 682 -16.82 13.36 10.45
N SER A 683 -17.45 12.27 10.00
CA SER A 683 -18.21 11.35 10.83
C SER A 683 -17.40 10.18 11.37
N ASP A 684 -16.18 9.96 10.87
CA ASP A 684 -15.35 8.81 11.22
C ASP A 684 -14.86 8.84 12.68
N PRO A 685 -15.31 7.89 13.53
CA PRO A 685 -14.92 7.81 14.93
C PRO A 685 -13.45 7.43 15.13
N VAL A 686 -12.84 6.74 14.17
CA VAL A 686 -11.41 6.37 14.21
C VAL A 686 -10.56 7.61 13.98
N LEU A 687 -10.88 8.42 12.97
CA LEU A 687 -10.23 9.72 12.77
C LEU A 687 -10.41 10.60 14.00
N ALA A 688 -11.64 10.76 14.51
CA ALA A 688 -11.89 11.60 15.69
C ALA A 688 -11.05 11.17 16.92
N THR A 689 -10.83 9.87 17.09
CA THR A 689 -9.97 9.32 18.15
C THR A 689 -8.49 9.68 17.94
N TRP A 690 -7.99 9.58 16.71
CA TRP A 690 -6.61 9.97 16.38
C TRP A 690 -6.39 11.49 16.42
N SER A 691 -7.35 12.29 15.97
CA SER A 691 -7.30 13.75 16.07
C SER A 691 -7.26 14.24 17.52
N LYS A 692 -7.88 13.52 18.47
CA LYS A 692 -7.72 13.77 19.92
C LYS A 692 -6.32 13.42 20.42
N ALA A 693 -5.72 12.33 19.91
CA ALA A 693 -4.38 11.91 20.29
C ALA A 693 -3.29 12.83 19.70
N PHE A 694 -3.53 13.40 18.52
CA PHE A 694 -2.60 14.25 17.77
C PHE A 694 -3.29 15.56 17.34
N PRO A 695 -3.60 16.46 18.28
CA PRO A 695 -4.31 17.70 17.96
C PRO A 695 -3.51 18.60 17.01
N GLY A 696 -4.21 19.27 16.09
CA GLY A 696 -3.63 20.21 15.13
C GLY A 696 -2.91 19.57 13.93
N THR A 697 -2.97 18.24 13.79
CA THR A 697 -2.35 17.54 12.64
C THR A 697 -3.24 17.51 11.40
N VAL A 698 -4.55 17.61 11.57
CA VAL A 698 -5.55 17.56 10.49
C VAL A 698 -6.38 18.84 10.51
N LYS A 699 -6.50 19.49 9.36
CA LYS A 699 -7.29 20.71 9.11
C LYS A 699 -8.73 20.39 8.76
N ALA A 700 -9.61 21.39 8.88
CA ALA A 700 -11.02 21.22 8.52
C ALA A 700 -11.20 21.05 7.00
N LYS A 701 -12.25 20.31 6.60
CA LYS A 701 -12.61 20.13 5.19
C LYS A 701 -12.83 21.45 4.45
N SER A 702 -13.35 22.45 5.16
CA SER A 702 -13.62 23.79 4.62
C SER A 702 -12.36 24.57 4.22
N GLU A 703 -11.17 24.13 4.64
CA GLU A 703 -9.90 24.76 4.26
C GLU A 703 -9.36 24.25 2.91
N ILE A 704 -9.98 23.24 2.30
CA ILE A 704 -9.60 22.76 0.97
C ILE A 704 -9.97 23.82 -0.07
N SER A 705 -9.02 24.26 -0.89
CA SER A 705 -9.27 25.25 -1.94
C SER A 705 -10.23 24.68 -3.01
N LYS A 706 -10.94 25.55 -3.73
CA LYS A 706 -11.87 25.12 -4.79
C LYS A 706 -11.18 24.37 -5.91
N GLU A 707 -9.96 24.79 -6.26
CA GLU A 707 -9.14 24.14 -7.27
C GLU A 707 -8.65 22.77 -6.75
N LEU A 708 -8.17 22.68 -5.51
CA LEU A 708 -7.85 21.36 -4.93
C LEU A 708 -9.06 20.42 -4.91
N LEU A 709 -10.24 20.92 -4.54
CA LEU A 709 -11.48 20.14 -4.53
C LEU A 709 -11.85 19.56 -5.92
N SER A 710 -11.50 20.22 -7.03
CA SER A 710 -11.78 19.70 -8.37
C SER A 710 -10.85 18.56 -8.80
N HIS A 711 -9.69 18.42 -8.14
CA HIS A 711 -8.72 17.35 -8.39
C HIS A 711 -8.87 16.16 -7.44
N ILE A 712 -9.76 16.23 -6.45
CA ILE A 712 -10.00 15.10 -5.55
C ILE A 712 -10.76 14.01 -6.30
N ARG A 713 -10.18 12.80 -6.32
CA ARG A 713 -10.80 11.59 -6.89
C ARG A 713 -11.26 10.61 -5.80
N TYR A 714 -12.09 9.62 -6.16
CA TYR A 714 -12.40 8.52 -5.25
C TYR A 714 -11.22 7.55 -5.22
N PRO A 715 -10.70 7.18 -4.04
CA PRO A 715 -9.47 6.41 -3.88
C PRO A 715 -9.50 5.04 -4.56
N GLU A 716 -8.42 4.70 -5.25
CA GLU A 716 -8.30 3.42 -5.93
C GLU A 716 -8.16 2.26 -4.92
N ASP A 717 -7.24 2.38 -3.97
CA ASP A 717 -6.94 1.32 -2.99
C ASP A 717 -8.17 0.96 -2.15
N MET A 718 -8.91 1.96 -1.65
CA MET A 718 -10.17 1.70 -0.92
C MET A 718 -11.22 1.05 -1.83
N PHE A 719 -11.32 1.44 -3.10
CA PHE A 719 -12.22 0.78 -4.03
C PHE A 719 -11.79 -0.67 -4.33
N ARG A 720 -10.49 -0.98 -4.34
CA ARG A 720 -10.00 -2.37 -4.44
C ARG A 720 -10.45 -3.22 -3.26
N VAL A 721 -10.40 -2.68 -2.05
CA VAL A 721 -10.93 -3.36 -0.85
C VAL A 721 -12.46 -3.52 -0.94
N GLN A 722 -13.17 -2.47 -1.33
CA GLN A 722 -14.63 -2.47 -1.45
C GLN A 722 -15.14 -3.44 -2.52
N ARG A 723 -14.49 -3.52 -3.68
CA ARG A 723 -14.87 -4.46 -4.75
C ARG A 723 -14.61 -5.92 -4.34
N ASP A 724 -13.55 -6.18 -3.57
CA ASP A 724 -13.30 -7.51 -3.00
C ASP A 724 -14.42 -7.92 -2.05
N ILE A 725 -14.83 -7.02 -1.15
CA ILE A 725 -16.00 -7.25 -0.28
C ILE A 725 -17.29 -7.41 -1.11
N LEU A 726 -17.54 -6.52 -2.09
CA LEU A 726 -18.74 -6.58 -2.94
C LEU A 726 -18.85 -7.88 -3.75
N SER A 727 -17.73 -8.58 -4.00
CA SER A 727 -17.75 -9.88 -4.68
C SER A 727 -18.67 -10.91 -4.00
N ALA A 728 -18.85 -10.81 -2.67
CA ALA A 728 -19.77 -11.66 -1.91
C ALA A 728 -20.91 -10.86 -1.24
N TYR A 729 -20.63 -9.65 -0.76
CA TYR A 729 -21.55 -8.86 0.08
C TYR A 729 -22.52 -7.97 -0.71
N HIS A 730 -22.60 -8.12 -2.04
CA HIS A 730 -23.77 -7.69 -2.80
C HIS A 730 -24.98 -8.59 -2.53
N VAL A 731 -24.77 -9.85 -2.09
CA VAL A 731 -25.82 -10.75 -1.64
C VAL A 731 -26.22 -10.37 -0.22
N THR A 732 -27.43 -9.82 -0.07
CA THR A 732 -27.88 -9.21 1.20
C THR A 732 -28.70 -10.15 2.09
N SER A 733 -29.13 -11.31 1.60
CA SER A 733 -29.88 -12.30 2.38
C SER A 733 -29.00 -13.46 2.85
N ALA A 734 -29.14 -13.82 4.11
CA ALA A 734 -28.36 -14.90 4.72
C ALA A 734 -28.50 -16.26 4.02
N ASP A 735 -29.72 -16.61 3.59
CA ASP A 735 -29.98 -17.89 2.92
C ASP A 735 -29.26 -17.99 1.56
N ALA A 736 -29.30 -16.91 0.77
CA ALA A 736 -28.59 -16.86 -0.52
C ALA A 736 -27.07 -16.82 -0.32
N PHE A 737 -26.60 -16.10 0.70
CA PHE A 737 -25.18 -16.01 1.03
C PHE A 737 -24.64 -17.38 1.46
N TYR A 738 -25.36 -18.13 2.29
CA TYR A 738 -25.00 -19.49 2.68
C TYR A 738 -24.90 -20.43 1.47
N GLY A 739 -25.82 -20.29 0.51
CA GLY A 739 -25.80 -21.06 -0.74
C GLY A 739 -24.61 -20.75 -1.65
N GLY A 740 -24.06 -19.53 -1.57
CA GLY A 740 -22.84 -19.11 -2.28
C GLY A 740 -22.91 -19.13 -3.81
N GLN A 741 -24.11 -19.22 -4.39
CA GLN A 741 -24.30 -19.42 -5.84
C GLN A 741 -24.11 -18.17 -6.68
N ASP A 742 -24.27 -16.98 -6.09
CA ASP A 742 -24.21 -15.69 -6.80
C ASP A 742 -22.94 -14.90 -6.46
N PHE A 743 -21.90 -15.53 -5.89
CA PHE A 743 -20.65 -14.82 -5.64
C PHE A 743 -19.91 -14.52 -6.94
N TRP A 744 -19.27 -13.35 -6.97
CA TRP A 744 -18.48 -12.85 -8.08
C TRP A 744 -16.99 -12.92 -7.77
N ARG A 745 -16.19 -12.51 -8.74
CA ARG A 745 -14.79 -12.16 -8.61
C ARG A 745 -14.44 -11.08 -9.62
N VAL A 746 -13.35 -10.37 -9.36
CA VAL A 746 -12.73 -9.50 -10.37
C VAL A 746 -12.16 -10.40 -11.49
N PRO A 747 -12.39 -10.08 -12.78
CA PRO A 747 -11.79 -10.84 -13.88
C PRO A 747 -10.29 -10.62 -13.95
N ARG A 748 -9.59 -11.53 -14.65
CA ARG A 748 -8.16 -11.37 -14.92
C ARG A 748 -7.93 -10.25 -15.93
N ASP A 749 -6.84 -9.51 -15.75
CA ASP A 749 -6.42 -8.42 -16.62
C ASP A 749 -6.16 -8.92 -18.06
N PRO A 750 -7.00 -8.54 -19.04
CA PRO A 750 -6.89 -9.01 -20.42
C PRO A 750 -5.75 -8.35 -21.20
N SER A 751 -5.05 -7.34 -20.65
CA SER A 751 -3.86 -6.76 -21.28
C SER A 751 -2.65 -7.69 -21.22
N THR A 752 -2.72 -8.73 -20.37
CA THR A 752 -1.69 -9.75 -20.22
C THR A 752 -2.27 -11.15 -20.31
N PHE A 753 -1.60 -12.03 -21.05
CA PHE A 753 -2.08 -13.38 -21.29
C PHE A 753 -1.47 -14.40 -20.33
N GLY A 754 -2.25 -15.42 -19.97
CA GLY A 754 -1.78 -16.62 -19.26
C GLY A 754 -2.39 -16.82 -17.86
N ALA A 755 -2.06 -17.96 -17.26
CA ALA A 755 -2.59 -18.35 -15.95
C ALA A 755 -2.13 -17.45 -14.80
N ASN A 756 -1.05 -16.68 -15.00
CA ASN A 756 -0.45 -15.77 -14.03
C ASN A 756 -0.90 -14.30 -14.20
N ALA A 757 -1.88 -14.03 -15.07
CA ALA A 757 -2.46 -12.68 -15.17
C ALA A 757 -3.14 -12.30 -13.85
N GLY A 758 -2.74 -11.15 -13.29
CA GLY A 758 -3.34 -10.60 -12.08
C GLY A 758 -4.79 -10.16 -12.31
N ASN A 759 -5.46 -9.74 -11.25
CA ASN A 759 -6.80 -9.16 -11.36
C ASN A 759 -6.74 -7.85 -12.17
N GLN A 760 -7.79 -7.56 -12.94
CA GLN A 760 -7.90 -6.31 -13.68
C GLN A 760 -7.95 -5.12 -12.69
N PRO A 761 -7.12 -4.08 -12.86
CA PRO A 761 -7.20 -2.89 -12.01
C PRO A 761 -8.51 -2.13 -12.27
N PRO A 762 -9.06 -1.43 -11.27
CA PRO A 762 -10.14 -0.49 -11.53
C PRO A 762 -9.63 0.68 -12.38
N VAL A 763 -10.48 1.30 -13.18
CA VAL A 763 -10.06 2.35 -14.12
C VAL A 763 -10.90 3.61 -13.99
N TYR A 764 -10.23 4.77 -13.90
CA TYR A 764 -10.88 6.08 -13.96
C TYR A 764 -11.28 6.41 -15.40
N LEU A 765 -12.53 6.82 -15.58
CA LEU A 765 -13.12 7.18 -16.86
C LEU A 765 -14.21 8.25 -16.64
N THR A 766 -14.26 9.26 -17.50
CA THR A 766 -15.46 10.10 -17.64
C THR A 766 -16.54 9.34 -18.41
N MET A 767 -17.59 8.93 -17.72
CA MET A 767 -18.70 8.18 -18.32
C MET A 767 -20.05 8.55 -17.73
N GLN A 768 -21.12 8.29 -18.48
CA GLN A 768 -22.50 8.37 -18.04
C GLN A 768 -23.05 6.96 -17.87
N ILE A 769 -23.58 6.64 -16.68
CA ILE A 769 -24.30 5.38 -16.45
C ILE A 769 -25.81 5.56 -16.70
N PRO A 770 -26.55 4.47 -17.01
CA PRO A 770 -27.99 4.55 -17.23
C PRO A 770 -28.77 5.28 -16.12
N GLY A 771 -29.56 6.27 -16.53
CA GLY A 771 -30.36 7.12 -15.65
C GLY A 771 -29.67 8.41 -15.17
N GLN A 772 -28.38 8.61 -15.47
CA GLN A 772 -27.73 9.90 -15.30
C GLN A 772 -28.06 10.84 -16.47
N THR A 773 -27.94 12.15 -16.24
CA THR A 773 -28.19 13.21 -17.24
C THR A 773 -26.91 13.83 -17.80
N LYS A 774 -25.77 13.62 -17.14
CA LYS A 774 -24.44 14.08 -17.56
C LYS A 774 -23.39 13.01 -17.23
N PRO A 775 -22.26 12.96 -17.97
CA PRO A 775 -21.10 12.18 -17.57
C PRO A 775 -20.53 12.67 -16.24
N THR A 776 -19.96 11.73 -15.49
CA THR A 776 -19.21 11.97 -14.24
C THR A 776 -17.92 11.18 -14.32
N PHE A 777 -16.77 11.73 -13.93
CA PHE A 777 -15.59 10.87 -13.82
C PHE A 777 -15.63 10.02 -12.58
N SER A 778 -15.38 8.75 -12.86
CA SER A 778 -15.80 7.65 -12.05
C SER A 778 -14.73 6.59 -12.12
N LEU A 779 -14.57 5.86 -11.03
CA LEU A 779 -13.75 4.66 -11.01
C LEU A 779 -14.67 3.47 -11.28
N SER A 780 -14.25 2.56 -12.17
CA SER A 780 -15.10 1.45 -12.62
C SER A 780 -14.39 0.10 -12.54
N THR A 781 -15.14 -0.96 -12.25
CA THR A 781 -14.60 -2.33 -12.23
C THR A 781 -15.66 -3.37 -12.66
N PRO A 782 -15.32 -4.30 -13.56
CA PRO A 782 -16.20 -5.39 -13.95
C PRO A 782 -16.14 -6.57 -12.97
N PHE A 783 -17.20 -7.37 -12.94
CA PHE A 783 -17.30 -8.61 -12.18
C PHE A 783 -17.72 -9.77 -13.07
N VAL A 784 -17.15 -10.95 -12.82
CA VAL A 784 -17.54 -12.23 -13.42
C VAL A 784 -17.92 -13.22 -12.31
N PRO A 785 -18.68 -14.29 -12.59
CA PRO A 785 -19.01 -15.28 -11.59
C PRO A 785 -17.76 -15.89 -10.94
N ARG A 786 -17.83 -16.16 -9.64
CA ARG A 786 -16.82 -16.97 -8.96
C ARG A 786 -16.79 -18.37 -9.59
N GLY A 787 -15.60 -18.86 -9.92
CA GLY A 787 -15.40 -20.09 -10.68
C GLY A 787 -14.86 -19.83 -12.09
N GLY A 788 -15.13 -20.73 -13.03
CA GLY A 788 -14.53 -20.73 -14.37
C GLY A 788 -15.31 -20.04 -15.47
N ARG A 789 -16.50 -19.48 -15.21
CA ARG A 789 -17.26 -18.70 -16.21
C ARG A 789 -16.70 -17.29 -16.29
N GLU A 790 -16.59 -16.77 -17.51
CA GLU A 790 -16.04 -15.43 -17.81
C GLU A 790 -17.09 -14.48 -18.41
N ASN A 791 -18.38 -14.84 -18.31
CA ASN A 791 -19.49 -13.94 -18.63
C ASN A 791 -19.52 -12.78 -17.64
N LEU A 792 -19.90 -11.59 -18.09
CA LEU A 792 -20.03 -10.44 -17.20
C LEU A 792 -21.27 -10.61 -16.31
N SER A 793 -21.07 -10.54 -14.99
CA SER A 793 -22.14 -10.53 -14.00
C SER A 793 -22.58 -9.12 -13.64
N ALA A 794 -21.63 -8.19 -13.51
CA ALA A 794 -21.93 -6.83 -13.12
C ALA A 794 -20.82 -5.85 -13.54
N LEU A 795 -21.18 -4.56 -13.59
CA LEU A 795 -20.24 -3.44 -13.67
C LEU A 795 -20.50 -2.50 -12.49
N ALA A 796 -19.52 -2.35 -11.60
CA ALA A 796 -19.59 -1.37 -10.52
C ALA A 796 -18.88 -0.08 -10.93
N VAL A 797 -19.55 1.04 -10.67
CA VAL A 797 -19.06 2.39 -10.97
C VAL A 797 -19.22 3.24 -9.72
N VAL A 798 -18.14 3.88 -9.26
CA VAL A 798 -18.16 4.82 -8.15
C VAL A 798 -17.86 6.22 -8.65
N ASN A 799 -18.72 7.17 -8.29
CA ASN A 799 -18.57 8.55 -8.69
C ASN A 799 -17.40 9.21 -7.94
N SER A 800 -16.47 9.83 -8.67
CA SER A 800 -15.32 10.55 -8.12
C SER A 800 -15.48 12.06 -8.18
N ASP A 801 -16.56 12.59 -8.76
CA ASP A 801 -16.86 14.02 -8.74
C ASP A 801 -17.11 14.52 -7.34
N ASN A 802 -16.59 15.71 -7.05
CA ASN A 802 -16.95 16.40 -5.82
C ASN A 802 -18.45 16.77 -5.82
N GLY A 803 -19.10 16.59 -4.68
CA GLY A 803 -20.52 16.91 -4.52
C GLY A 803 -21.28 15.85 -3.74
N PRO A 804 -22.62 15.92 -3.73
CA PRO A 804 -23.47 15.02 -2.96
C PRO A 804 -23.34 13.54 -3.36
N ASP A 805 -23.01 13.27 -4.62
CA ASP A 805 -22.85 11.91 -5.15
C ASP A 805 -21.41 11.37 -5.06
N TYR A 806 -20.46 12.11 -4.49
CA TYR A 806 -19.07 11.63 -4.31
C TYR A 806 -19.07 10.30 -3.54
N GLY A 807 -18.40 9.29 -4.08
CA GLY A 807 -18.31 7.96 -3.48
C GLY A 807 -19.58 7.13 -3.60
N LYS A 808 -20.62 7.59 -4.30
CA LYS A 808 -21.81 6.78 -4.57
C LYS A 808 -21.46 5.64 -5.51
N ILE A 809 -21.60 4.41 -5.03
CA ILE A 809 -21.37 3.19 -5.80
C ILE A 809 -22.69 2.73 -6.44
N THR A 810 -22.69 2.63 -7.76
CA THR A 810 -23.79 2.03 -8.53
C THR A 810 -23.30 0.75 -9.21
N VAL A 811 -24.04 -0.35 -9.03
CA VAL A 811 -23.77 -1.65 -9.62
C VAL A 811 -24.82 -1.91 -10.69
N LEU A 812 -24.39 -1.99 -11.95
CA LEU A 812 -25.21 -2.47 -13.05
C LEU A 812 -25.14 -4.00 -13.07
N GLN A 813 -26.13 -4.65 -12.49
CA GLN A 813 -26.19 -6.10 -12.37
C GLN A 813 -26.88 -6.71 -13.59
N LEU A 814 -26.19 -7.60 -14.29
CA LEU A 814 -26.74 -8.30 -15.44
C LEU A 814 -27.58 -9.50 -14.97
N PRO A 815 -28.59 -9.92 -15.75
CA PRO A 815 -29.38 -11.10 -15.43
C PRO A 815 -28.49 -12.34 -15.31
N ARG A 816 -28.78 -13.20 -14.33
CA ARG A 816 -28.04 -14.47 -14.15
C ARG A 816 -28.12 -15.43 -15.33
N SER A 817 -29.10 -15.23 -16.23
CA SER A 817 -29.29 -15.97 -17.47
C SER A 817 -28.66 -15.28 -18.70
N ALA A 818 -28.09 -14.09 -18.55
CA ALA A 818 -27.53 -13.33 -19.66
C ALA A 818 -26.18 -13.92 -20.11
N ASN A 819 -26.01 -14.07 -21.42
CA ASN A 819 -24.76 -14.53 -22.03
C ASN A 819 -23.94 -13.35 -22.57
N VAL A 820 -23.68 -12.35 -21.73
CA VAL A 820 -22.86 -11.19 -22.10
C VAL A 820 -21.40 -11.49 -21.79
N ALA A 821 -20.52 -11.30 -22.77
CA ALA A 821 -19.10 -11.61 -22.64
C ALA A 821 -18.41 -10.70 -21.62
N GLY A 822 -17.64 -11.25 -20.69
CA GLY A 822 -16.79 -10.46 -19.80
C GLY A 822 -15.45 -10.09 -20.47
N PRO A 823 -14.62 -9.26 -19.81
CA PRO A 823 -13.38 -8.71 -20.38
C PRO A 823 -12.44 -9.77 -20.98
N SER A 824 -12.18 -10.87 -20.28
CA SER A 824 -11.29 -11.93 -20.76
C SER A 824 -11.85 -12.66 -21.99
N GLN A 825 -13.18 -12.81 -22.08
CA GLN A 825 -13.84 -13.41 -23.24
C GLN A 825 -13.81 -12.46 -24.44
N VAL A 826 -14.06 -11.16 -24.23
CA VAL A 826 -13.96 -10.15 -25.28
C VAL A 826 -12.54 -10.08 -25.86
N ALA A 827 -11.52 -10.06 -25.01
CA ALA A 827 -10.12 -10.10 -25.46
C ALA A 827 -9.81 -11.37 -26.27
N SER A 828 -10.33 -12.52 -25.85
CA SER A 828 -10.21 -13.77 -26.61
C SER A 828 -10.91 -13.69 -27.97
N ASN A 829 -12.09 -13.07 -28.02
CA ASN A 829 -12.84 -12.88 -29.26
C ASN A 829 -12.13 -11.91 -30.22
N PHE A 830 -11.46 -10.87 -29.70
CA PHE A 830 -10.61 -9.99 -30.51
C PHE A 830 -9.49 -10.79 -31.18
N GLU A 831 -8.72 -11.58 -30.43
CA GLU A 831 -7.63 -12.40 -30.98
C GLU A 831 -8.13 -13.52 -31.91
N ALA A 832 -9.39 -13.98 -31.75
CA ALA A 832 -9.97 -14.99 -32.62
C ALA A 832 -10.52 -14.43 -33.95
N LYS A 833 -10.80 -13.12 -34.05
CA LYS A 833 -11.31 -12.52 -35.29
C LYS A 833 -10.22 -12.56 -36.37
N PRO A 834 -10.44 -13.18 -37.55
CA PRO A 834 -9.39 -13.41 -38.55
C PRO A 834 -8.63 -12.16 -38.99
N GLU A 835 -9.33 -11.04 -39.18
CA GLU A 835 -8.76 -9.75 -39.58
C GLU A 835 -7.81 -9.17 -38.51
N VAL A 836 -8.23 -9.26 -37.24
CA VAL A 836 -7.44 -8.83 -36.09
C VAL A 836 -6.25 -9.76 -35.90
N ALA A 837 -6.48 -11.07 -35.87
CA ALA A 837 -5.44 -12.08 -35.71
C ALA A 837 -4.33 -11.95 -36.75
N THR A 838 -4.70 -11.74 -38.02
CA THR A 838 -3.74 -11.54 -39.12
C THR A 838 -2.94 -10.26 -38.91
N THR A 839 -3.61 -9.15 -38.61
CA THR A 839 -2.94 -7.86 -38.42
C THR A 839 -2.02 -7.88 -37.20
N LEU A 840 -2.49 -8.38 -36.05
CA LEU A 840 -1.66 -8.50 -34.84
C LEU A 840 -0.49 -9.46 -35.06
N SER A 841 -0.68 -10.55 -35.80
CA SER A 841 0.42 -11.46 -36.15
C SER A 841 1.49 -10.76 -37.00
N LEU A 842 1.08 -9.93 -37.96
CA LEU A 842 2.01 -9.12 -38.75
C LEU A 842 2.72 -8.07 -37.89
N LEU A 843 2.00 -7.39 -36.98
CA LEU A 843 2.59 -6.40 -36.07
C LEU A 843 3.53 -7.04 -35.03
N ARG A 844 3.36 -8.33 -34.72
CA ARG A 844 4.26 -9.12 -33.86
C ARG A 844 5.47 -9.69 -34.62
N GLN A 845 5.47 -9.65 -35.95
CA GLN A 845 6.57 -10.15 -36.78
C GLN A 845 7.61 -9.04 -37.06
N GLY A 846 8.85 -9.44 -37.38
CA GLY A 846 9.81 -8.53 -38.02
C GLY A 846 10.45 -7.46 -37.13
N GLY A 847 10.45 -7.63 -35.80
CA GLY A 847 11.17 -6.74 -34.88
C GLY A 847 10.30 -5.70 -34.16
N SER A 848 8.99 -5.92 -34.11
CA SER A 848 8.04 -5.15 -33.29
C SER A 848 7.31 -6.03 -32.28
N ASP A 849 6.85 -5.39 -31.21
CA ASP A 849 6.08 -5.98 -30.12
C ASP A 849 4.76 -5.23 -30.01
N VAL A 850 3.69 -5.99 -29.77
CA VAL A 850 2.33 -5.45 -29.58
C VAL A 850 2.09 -5.31 -28.09
N VAL A 851 1.81 -4.09 -27.65
CA VAL A 851 1.46 -3.77 -26.28
C VAL A 851 -0.03 -3.46 -26.23
N LEU A 852 -0.80 -4.34 -25.59
CA LEU A 852 -2.23 -4.15 -25.38
C LEU A 852 -2.44 -3.25 -24.17
N ALA A 853 -3.26 -2.20 -24.32
CA ALA A 853 -3.70 -1.39 -23.19
C ALA A 853 -4.84 -2.06 -22.41
N ASN A 854 -5.22 -1.42 -21.30
CA ASN A 854 -6.37 -1.75 -20.50
C ASN A 854 -7.63 -1.85 -21.38
N LEU A 855 -8.39 -2.94 -21.20
CA LEU A 855 -9.69 -3.13 -21.86
C LEU A 855 -10.78 -2.41 -21.05
N LEU A 856 -11.32 -1.34 -21.63
CA LEU A 856 -12.34 -0.49 -21.01
C LEU A 856 -13.73 -1.08 -21.25
N THR A 857 -14.59 -1.11 -20.23
CA THR A 857 -15.99 -1.58 -20.32
C THR A 857 -16.92 -0.41 -20.03
N LEU A 858 -17.76 -0.02 -20.99
CA LEU A 858 -18.63 1.16 -20.90
C LEU A 858 -20.12 0.80 -21.12
N PRO A 859 -21.05 1.25 -20.25
CA PRO A 859 -22.48 0.97 -20.38
C PRO A 859 -23.20 1.99 -21.27
N VAL A 860 -22.93 1.91 -22.58
CA VAL A 860 -23.47 2.82 -23.61
C VAL A 860 -24.33 2.07 -24.62
N GLY A 861 -25.18 2.78 -25.37
CA GLY A 861 -26.04 2.20 -26.41
C GLY A 861 -27.07 1.21 -25.88
N ASN A 862 -27.46 1.32 -24.61
CA ASN A 862 -28.26 0.32 -23.87
C ASN A 862 -27.61 -1.08 -23.78
N GLY A 863 -26.31 -1.20 -24.07
CA GLY A 863 -25.56 -2.45 -24.01
C GLY A 863 -24.22 -2.24 -23.33
N LEU A 864 -23.21 -3.05 -23.69
CA LEU A 864 -21.84 -2.87 -23.22
C LEU A 864 -20.89 -2.73 -24.39
N LEU A 865 -20.18 -1.61 -24.40
CA LEU A 865 -19.11 -1.32 -25.34
C LEU A 865 -17.77 -1.62 -24.68
N TYR A 866 -16.97 -2.44 -25.35
CA TYR A 866 -15.60 -2.72 -24.94
C TYR A 866 -14.64 -2.02 -25.88
N VAL A 867 -13.64 -1.32 -25.33
CA VAL A 867 -12.62 -0.63 -26.12
C VAL A 867 -11.23 -1.01 -25.61
N GLN A 868 -10.36 -1.44 -26.52
CA GLN A 868 -8.97 -1.77 -26.20
C GLN A 868 -8.03 -1.09 -27.21
N PRO A 869 -7.25 -0.09 -26.77
CA PRO A 869 -6.18 0.48 -27.58
C PRO A 869 -5.04 -0.54 -27.78
N VAL A 870 -4.45 -0.54 -28.98
CA VAL A 870 -3.34 -1.43 -29.34
C VAL A 870 -2.14 -0.59 -29.74
N TYR A 871 -1.07 -0.72 -28.97
CA TYR A 871 0.19 -0.04 -29.21
C TYR A 871 1.21 -0.96 -29.87
N VAL A 872 2.13 -0.37 -30.60
CA VAL A 872 3.27 -1.08 -31.20
C VAL A 872 4.56 -0.37 -30.82
N ARG A 873 5.59 -1.15 -30.49
CA ARG A 873 6.96 -0.67 -30.27
C ARG A 873 7.96 -1.57 -30.97
N ALA A 874 9.14 -1.07 -31.32
CA ALA A 874 10.22 -1.92 -31.81
C ALA A 874 10.85 -2.76 -30.68
N THR A 875 11.32 -3.97 -30.96
CA THR A 875 11.92 -4.89 -29.95
C THR A 875 13.43 -4.75 -29.81
N ALA A 876 14.12 -4.37 -30.89
CA ALA A 876 15.60 -4.38 -30.94
C ALA A 876 16.25 -3.04 -30.54
N ASN A 877 15.47 -1.99 -30.29
CA ASN A 877 15.98 -0.67 -29.96
C ASN A 877 15.62 -0.29 -28.52
N THR A 878 16.63 0.03 -27.70
CA THR A 878 16.44 0.49 -26.33
C THR A 878 15.74 1.85 -26.24
N ALA A 879 15.72 2.62 -27.34
CA ALA A 879 14.95 3.86 -27.48
C ALA A 879 13.54 3.64 -28.08
N ALA A 880 13.08 2.40 -28.21
CA ALA A 880 11.73 2.12 -28.70
C ALA A 880 10.67 2.49 -27.66
N TYR A 881 9.55 3.04 -28.13
CA TYR A 881 8.44 3.46 -27.28
C TYR A 881 7.09 3.09 -27.93
N PRO A 882 6.05 2.83 -27.14
CA PRO A 882 4.74 2.44 -27.67
C PRO A 882 4.03 3.59 -28.40
N LEU A 883 3.55 3.31 -29.62
CA LEU A 883 2.71 4.20 -30.42
C LEU A 883 1.35 3.57 -30.65
N LEU A 884 0.27 4.34 -30.52
CA LEU A 884 -1.09 3.85 -30.74
C LEU A 884 -1.32 3.59 -32.24
N GLN A 885 -1.49 2.32 -32.61
CA GLN A 885 -1.67 1.95 -34.03
C GLN A 885 -3.10 1.56 -34.36
N LYS A 886 -3.79 0.86 -33.44
CA LYS A 886 -5.14 0.34 -33.68
C LYS A 886 -6.04 0.51 -32.47
N VAL A 887 -7.34 0.53 -32.71
CA VAL A 887 -8.38 0.50 -31.68
C VAL A 887 -9.31 -0.67 -31.95
N LEU A 888 -9.42 -1.56 -30.97
CA LEU A 888 -10.39 -2.66 -30.97
C LEU A 888 -11.65 -2.22 -30.25
N VAL A 889 -12.80 -2.48 -30.86
CA VAL A 889 -14.11 -2.19 -30.28
C VAL A 889 -15.00 -3.42 -30.39
N SER A 890 -15.72 -3.75 -29.32
CA SER A 890 -16.74 -4.80 -29.33
C SER A 890 -18.06 -4.29 -28.77
N PHE A 891 -19.17 -4.66 -29.41
CA PHE A 891 -20.52 -4.54 -28.88
C PHE A 891 -21.33 -5.79 -29.26
N GLY A 892 -21.73 -6.57 -28.26
CA GLY A 892 -22.29 -7.90 -28.50
C GLY A 892 -21.29 -8.79 -29.27
N ASP A 893 -21.73 -9.36 -30.39
CA ASP A 893 -20.89 -10.19 -31.27
C ASP A 893 -20.19 -9.37 -32.38
N GLN A 894 -20.47 -8.08 -32.48
CA GLN A 894 -19.88 -7.21 -33.51
C GLN A 894 -18.55 -6.64 -33.02
N ILE A 895 -17.50 -6.86 -33.80
CA ILE A 895 -16.15 -6.41 -33.50
C ILE A 895 -15.67 -5.47 -34.61
N GLY A 896 -15.29 -4.27 -34.21
CA GLY A 896 -14.61 -3.27 -35.05
C GLY A 896 -13.12 -3.24 -34.75
N PHE A 897 -12.34 -3.02 -35.80
CA PHE A 897 -10.90 -2.90 -35.72
C PHE A 897 -10.43 -1.90 -36.78
N ASP A 898 -9.94 -0.76 -36.32
CA ASP A 898 -9.56 0.34 -37.19
C ASP A 898 -8.36 1.09 -36.61
N ASP A 899 -7.76 1.96 -37.41
CA ASP A 899 -6.76 2.90 -36.91
C ASP A 899 -7.42 3.82 -35.89
N THR A 900 -8.64 4.31 -36.13
CA THR A 900 -9.32 5.31 -35.30
C THR A 900 -10.46 4.73 -34.46
N LEU A 901 -10.74 5.33 -33.30
CA LEU A 901 -11.91 4.95 -32.50
C LEU A 901 -13.21 5.10 -33.29
N LYS A 902 -13.38 6.21 -34.02
CA LYS A 902 -14.55 6.44 -34.87
C LYS A 902 -14.72 5.36 -35.94
N GLY A 903 -13.65 5.02 -36.66
CA GLY A 903 -13.70 3.97 -37.69
C GLY A 903 -14.07 2.62 -37.09
N ALA A 904 -13.50 2.26 -35.95
CA ALA A 904 -13.84 1.01 -35.26
C ALA A 904 -15.29 0.99 -34.77
N LEU A 905 -15.80 2.11 -34.24
CA LEU A 905 -17.22 2.24 -33.85
C LEU A 905 -18.15 2.15 -35.08
N ASP A 906 -17.83 2.84 -36.17
CA ASP A 906 -18.66 2.80 -37.37
C ASP A 906 -18.69 1.39 -37.98
N GLN A 907 -17.60 0.62 -37.91
CA GLN A 907 -17.61 -0.81 -38.30
C GLN A 907 -18.59 -1.65 -37.45
N VAL A 908 -18.69 -1.39 -36.14
CA VAL A 908 -19.59 -2.12 -35.22
C VAL A 908 -21.07 -1.75 -35.44
N PHE A 909 -21.36 -0.48 -35.75
CA PHE A 909 -22.72 0.07 -35.83
C PHE A 909 -23.18 0.33 -37.28
N GLY A 910 -22.84 -0.55 -38.22
CA GLY A 910 -23.41 -0.54 -39.57
C GLY A 910 -23.04 0.70 -40.41
N GLY A 911 -21.83 1.22 -40.22
CA GLY A 911 -21.28 2.39 -40.92
C GLY A 911 -21.61 3.73 -40.28
N ASN A 912 -22.42 3.77 -39.22
CA ASN A 912 -22.74 4.99 -38.50
C ASN A 912 -23.00 4.70 -37.02
N SER A 913 -22.04 5.00 -36.16
CA SER A 913 -22.19 4.92 -34.71
C SER A 913 -23.16 5.94 -34.11
N GLY A 914 -23.50 7.00 -34.86
CA GLY A 914 -24.28 8.13 -34.33
C GLY A 914 -23.44 9.15 -33.56
N THR A 915 -22.11 8.97 -33.55
CA THR A 915 -21.20 9.87 -32.85
C THR A 915 -20.38 10.69 -33.84
N SER A 916 -20.29 11.99 -33.56
CA SER A 916 -19.45 12.93 -34.29
C SER A 916 -18.06 13.04 -33.67
N SER A 917 -17.54 11.97 -33.04
CA SER A 917 -16.16 11.93 -32.53
C SER A 917 -15.25 12.28 -33.69
N GLY A 918 -14.80 13.54 -33.72
CA GLY A 918 -14.01 14.08 -34.81
C GLY A 918 -12.77 13.23 -34.98
N ASN A 919 -12.14 13.30 -36.14
CA ASN A 919 -10.75 12.93 -36.26
C ASN A 919 -10.01 13.63 -35.12
N ASN A 920 -9.58 12.89 -34.10
CA ASN A 920 -8.92 13.39 -32.90
C ASN A 920 -7.48 13.81 -33.25
N ILE A 921 -7.32 14.59 -34.31
CA ILE A 921 -6.10 15.26 -34.75
C ILE A 921 -6.34 16.73 -34.42
N PRO A 922 -5.51 17.38 -33.60
CA PRO A 922 -5.63 18.82 -33.38
C PRO A 922 -5.40 19.54 -34.72
N THR A 923 -6.37 20.34 -35.18
CA THR A 923 -6.08 21.38 -36.17
C THR A 923 -5.37 22.52 -35.47
N THR A 924 -4.06 22.42 -35.30
CA THR A 924 -3.24 23.59 -34.98
C THR A 924 -3.29 24.52 -36.18
N THR A 925 -3.95 25.67 -36.00
CA THR A 925 -3.87 26.78 -36.94
C THR A 925 -2.83 27.75 -36.38
N PRO A 926 -1.65 27.90 -37.00
CA PRO A 926 -0.81 29.07 -36.75
C PRO A 926 -1.51 30.28 -37.36
N GLY A 927 -1.79 31.28 -36.55
CA GLY A 927 -2.22 32.60 -37.03
C GLY A 927 -1.15 33.18 -37.96
N GLY A 928 -1.53 33.39 -39.22
CA GLY A 928 -0.69 33.98 -40.26
C GLY A 928 -1.55 34.30 -41.47
N SER A 929 -2.14 35.49 -41.49
CA SER A 929 -2.92 36.01 -42.61
C SER A 929 -2.03 36.25 -43.83
N THR A 930 -2.01 35.32 -44.78
CA THR A 930 -1.71 35.57 -46.20
C THR A 930 -2.18 34.42 -47.09
N SER A 931 -2.85 34.77 -48.20
CA SER A 931 -3.11 33.96 -49.42
C SER A 931 -4.34 33.05 -49.46
N GLY A 932 -5.51 33.64 -49.77
CA GLY A 932 -6.78 32.95 -50.06
C GLY A 932 -6.87 32.21 -51.41
N THR A 933 -5.78 32.06 -52.17
CA THR A 933 -5.79 31.41 -53.50
C THR A 933 -5.30 29.95 -53.49
N THR A 934 -4.40 29.58 -52.57
CA THR A 934 -3.84 28.21 -52.49
C THR A 934 -4.82 27.20 -51.89
N SER A 935 -5.67 27.64 -50.94
CA SER A 935 -6.66 26.79 -50.25
C SER A 935 -7.75 26.22 -51.18
N GLN A 936 -8.18 26.98 -52.20
CA GLN A 936 -9.23 26.54 -53.12
C GLN A 936 -8.72 25.54 -54.16
N ALA A 937 -7.47 25.69 -54.61
CA ALA A 937 -6.84 24.78 -55.55
C ALA A 937 -6.61 23.39 -54.92
N ILE A 938 -6.16 23.35 -53.67
CA ILE A 938 -5.98 22.10 -52.91
C ILE A 938 -7.34 21.40 -52.69
N LYS A 939 -8.38 22.12 -52.26
CA LYS A 939 -9.73 21.55 -52.10
C LYS A 939 -10.28 20.96 -53.40
N SER A 940 -10.07 21.65 -54.53
CA SER A 940 -10.53 21.20 -55.85
C SER A 940 -9.75 19.97 -56.35
N ALA A 941 -8.45 19.90 -56.07
CA ALA A 941 -7.61 18.75 -56.39
C ALA A 941 -7.99 17.51 -55.57
N ILE A 942 -8.25 17.68 -54.26
CA ILE A 942 -8.72 16.60 -53.38
C ILE A 942 -10.08 16.05 -53.84
N ALA A 943 -11.04 16.94 -54.17
CA ALA A 943 -12.35 16.52 -54.68
C ALA A 943 -12.23 15.76 -56.01
N SER A 944 -11.34 16.20 -56.89
CA SER A 944 -11.07 15.53 -58.18
C SER A 944 -10.43 14.15 -57.98
N LEU A 945 -9.52 14.03 -57.01
CA LEU A 945 -8.86 12.76 -56.66
C LEU A 945 -9.86 11.76 -56.07
N GLN A 946 -10.74 12.20 -55.16
CA GLN A 946 -11.80 11.37 -54.59
C GLN A 946 -12.79 10.87 -55.65
N SER A 947 -13.19 11.74 -56.59
CA SER A 947 -14.05 11.34 -57.71
C SER A 947 -13.35 10.33 -58.63
N ALA A 948 -12.09 10.58 -59.01
CA ALA A 948 -11.34 9.70 -59.90
C ALA A 948 -11.08 8.32 -59.27
N TYR A 949 -10.82 8.28 -57.96
CA TYR A 949 -10.66 7.03 -57.22
C TYR A 949 -11.98 6.24 -57.14
N LYS A 950 -13.10 6.90 -56.89
CA LYS A 950 -14.43 6.26 -56.91
C LYS A 950 -14.75 5.66 -58.28
N ASP A 951 -14.45 6.39 -59.35
CA ASP A 951 -14.65 5.93 -60.73
C ASP A 951 -13.73 4.74 -61.06
N TYR A 952 -12.49 4.73 -60.56
CA TYR A 952 -11.56 3.62 -60.71
C TYR A 952 -12.06 2.34 -60.03
N ILE A 953 -12.52 2.43 -58.78
CA ILE A 953 -13.11 1.28 -58.05
C ILE A 953 -14.39 0.78 -58.75
N ALA A 954 -15.22 1.69 -59.26
CA ALA A 954 -16.43 1.31 -60.00
C ALA A 954 -16.12 0.61 -61.33
N ALA A 955 -15.08 1.05 -62.04
CA ALA A 955 -14.59 0.43 -63.27
C ALA A 955 -13.93 -0.93 -63.01
N GLN A 956 -13.16 -1.05 -61.92
CA GLN A 956 -12.53 -2.30 -61.49
C GLN A 956 -13.57 -3.38 -61.17
N LYS A 957 -14.65 -3.03 -60.45
CA LYS A 957 -15.75 -3.94 -60.16
C LYS A 957 -16.48 -4.44 -61.42
N LYS A 958 -16.42 -3.69 -62.52
CA LYS A 958 -17.06 -4.02 -63.81
C LYS A 958 -16.09 -4.66 -64.81
N LEU A 959 -14.81 -4.82 -64.44
CA LEU A 959 -13.73 -5.30 -65.33
C LEU A 959 -13.63 -4.49 -66.65
N ASP A 960 -14.01 -3.21 -66.62
CA ASP A 960 -14.00 -2.33 -67.78
C ASP A 960 -12.63 -1.65 -67.91
N GLY A 961 -11.78 -2.21 -68.77
CA GLY A 961 -10.41 -1.74 -69.01
C GLY A 961 -10.33 -0.28 -69.47
N ALA A 962 -11.23 0.14 -70.37
CA ALA A 962 -11.23 1.50 -70.90
C ALA A 962 -11.66 2.52 -69.84
N ALA A 963 -12.64 2.17 -68.98
CA ALA A 963 -13.04 3.01 -67.87
C ALA A 963 -11.97 3.08 -66.77
N MET A 964 -11.25 1.99 -66.51
CA MET A 964 -10.12 1.97 -65.57
C MET A 964 -8.98 2.87 -66.03
N ASP A 965 -8.61 2.82 -67.32
CA ASP A 965 -7.56 3.68 -67.88
C ASP A 965 -7.94 5.16 -67.81
N LYS A 966 -9.20 5.49 -68.12
CA LYS A 966 -9.71 6.86 -68.02
C LYS A 966 -9.74 7.38 -66.58
N ALA A 967 -10.10 6.53 -65.61
CA ALA A 967 -10.09 6.88 -64.20
C ALA A 967 -8.65 7.03 -63.66
N ARG A 968 -7.72 6.17 -64.10
CA ARG A 968 -6.29 6.26 -63.77
C ARG A 968 -5.66 7.56 -64.28
N ALA A 969 -5.94 7.95 -65.53
CA ALA A 969 -5.47 9.23 -66.07
C ALA A 969 -6.00 10.44 -65.27
N ARG A 970 -7.25 10.39 -64.80
CA ARG A 970 -7.83 11.43 -63.94
C ARG A 970 -7.21 11.46 -62.54
N LEU A 971 -6.84 10.30 -62.01
CA LEU A 971 -6.09 10.17 -60.76
C LEU A 971 -4.70 10.81 -60.88
N GLU A 972 -3.94 10.49 -61.92
CA GLU A 972 -2.63 11.08 -62.18
C GLU A 972 -2.71 12.60 -62.36
N ALA A 973 -3.70 13.09 -63.10
CA ALA A 973 -3.94 14.52 -63.27
C ALA A 973 -4.28 15.22 -61.95
N ALA A 974 -5.12 14.60 -61.10
CA ALA A 974 -5.49 15.15 -59.80
C ALA A 974 -4.29 15.17 -58.82
N ILE A 975 -3.44 14.14 -58.83
CA ILE A 975 -2.21 14.08 -58.04
C ILE A 975 -1.22 15.16 -58.51
N SER A 976 -1.05 15.33 -59.82
CA SER A 976 -0.19 16.39 -60.39
C SER A 976 -0.69 17.78 -60.02
N ALA A 977 -2.01 18.01 -60.06
CA ALA A 977 -2.63 19.26 -59.64
C ALA A 977 -2.47 19.52 -58.14
N LEU A 978 -2.56 18.48 -57.31
CA LEU A 978 -2.33 18.58 -55.87
C LEU A 978 -0.88 18.95 -55.55
N ASN A 979 0.09 18.26 -56.17
CA ASN A 979 1.53 18.53 -56.00
C ASN A 979 1.86 19.95 -56.48
N SER A 980 1.28 20.39 -57.60
CA SER A 980 1.46 21.76 -58.11
C SER A 980 0.83 22.82 -57.21
N ALA A 981 -0.27 22.49 -56.51
CA ALA A 981 -0.93 23.39 -55.56
C ALA A 981 -0.25 23.40 -54.19
N GLN A 982 0.51 22.36 -53.82
CA GLN A 982 1.34 22.33 -52.61
C GLN A 982 2.68 23.06 -52.79
N ASN A 983 3.18 23.16 -54.02
CA ASN A 983 4.45 23.83 -54.37
C ASN A 983 4.29 25.32 -54.76
N ARG A 984 3.10 25.92 -54.57
CA ARG A 984 2.79 27.35 -54.79
C ARG A 984 2.31 27.98 -53.50
#